data_AF-A0A317URL4-F1
#
_entry.id   AF-A0A317URL4-F1
#
_cell.length_a   1.000
_cell.length_b   1.000
_cell.length_c   1.000
_cell.angle_alpha   90.00
_cell.angle_beta   90.00
_cell.angle_gamma   90.00
#
_symmetry.space_group_name_H-M   'P 1'
#
loop_
_entity.id
_entity.type
_entity.pdbx_description
1 polymer ?
#
loop_
_entity_poly.entity_id
_entity_poly.type
_entity_poly.pdbx_seq_one_letter_code
_entity_poly.pdbx_strand_id
1 'polypeptide(L)'
;MSTPGAGHEFPRQEVSWLKRDALLFAYSIGCKADELHFLYELHPNFAVFPTYPIILPFKLTDQEVTDFYARSGGSPIPGVPKFDYRRVVDGQRKLTILKPLPPTSEGKKFELRNKVIGVYDKGKPGTVIETEQTIVDKETGEIYSRTVSSGFFVGQGNWGGPKGPSNVNYAPPEGKQPDAVHVVQTTPETAHLYRLNGDYNPLHATPEPGAKMGFGGAIVHGLFSWNSAAHGVLRELGGSDPKNLKEIQARFASPVIPGDKLITEIWRTGSLQDGYEEIRFVTKNVMIDRGTSTSRAVSSFTPKYVKLTYKSSSVSTRFPSLVRANSSVSNARATSSNSDNEDPWPLHLRNQKWESLQLNHEGQASNFGTFWLRDNCQCSKCIHPDTRQRTVDTFAIPDDIRIKYLSYEKDGVKVDWSDGHHAYYPFPWLKSHSNKPVSKLEPKSELHFREIKSYVPGRDSTFPTFPYADIMADDGALRDWLEGIYDWGFAFVQGVPTNPESTEALLKRIAFIRNTHYGGFWDFTADLTFKDTAYTTEFLGAHTDNTYFTDPARLQLFHLLSHTNGDGGASLLVDGFRAASILREESPQDFELLMSTNHPYHSSGNEDVCVQPAEQAPVLKIHPELQRLYQIRWNNYDRAAKKNWNWEEQVKWYTAARHWDEIIRRKDMEIWTQLEPGTALIFDNWRMLHGRSEFTGKRRMCGGYINNDDFISRYRLLKFGREEVLRNIGNDQWSLDNPNYYI
;
A
#
# COMPACT_ATOMS: atom_id res chain seq x y z
N MET A 1 35.83 -3.18 48.05
CA MET A 1 35.53 -4.59 47.73
C MET A 1 35.15 -4.65 46.26
N SER A 2 35.48 -5.73 45.54
CA SER A 2 34.97 -5.93 44.18
C SER A 2 33.45 -6.16 44.22
N THR A 3 32.73 -5.61 43.25
CA THR A 3 31.32 -5.93 43.00
C THR A 3 31.23 -7.45 42.71
N PRO A 4 30.37 -8.22 43.39
CA PRO A 4 30.23 -9.66 43.12
C PRO A 4 29.98 -9.94 41.64
N GLY A 5 30.66 -10.94 41.09
CA GLY A 5 30.64 -11.29 39.67
C GLY A 5 31.34 -10.33 38.71
N ALA A 6 31.59 -9.06 39.06
CA ALA A 6 32.16 -8.10 38.12
C ALA A 6 33.62 -8.42 37.75
N GLY A 7 33.93 -8.33 36.46
CA GLY A 7 35.21 -8.77 35.89
C GLY A 7 35.27 -10.26 35.53
N HIS A 8 34.21 -11.04 35.78
CA HIS A 8 34.14 -12.42 35.32
C HIS A 8 33.97 -12.48 33.80
N GLU A 9 34.99 -12.98 33.09
CA GLU A 9 34.90 -13.31 31.67
C GLU A 9 34.36 -14.74 31.47
N PHE A 10 33.39 -14.88 30.57
CA PHE A 10 32.92 -16.17 30.09
C PHE A 10 33.89 -16.73 29.02
N PRO A 11 33.88 -18.06 28.76
CA PRO A 11 34.62 -18.64 27.64
C PRO A 11 34.30 -17.92 26.32
N ARG A 12 35.32 -17.68 25.50
CA ARG A 12 35.14 -17.08 24.18
C ARG A 12 34.39 -18.04 23.25
N GLN A 13 33.45 -17.52 22.48
CA GLN A 13 32.63 -18.30 21.56
C GLN A 13 32.88 -17.83 20.12
N GLU A 14 32.99 -18.75 19.17
CA GLU A 14 33.10 -18.39 17.76
C GLU A 14 31.74 -17.88 17.23
N VAL A 15 31.76 -16.95 16.28
CA VAL A 15 30.55 -16.41 15.64
C VAL A 15 30.73 -16.33 14.13
N SER A 16 29.69 -16.68 13.36
CA SER A 16 29.75 -16.63 11.89
C SER A 16 28.41 -16.30 11.24
N TRP A 17 28.48 -15.63 10.09
CA TRP A 17 27.33 -15.21 9.30
C TRP A 17 27.63 -15.27 7.80
N LEU A 18 26.60 -15.61 7.03
CA LEU A 18 26.60 -15.55 5.57
C LEU A 18 25.91 -14.27 5.09
N LYS A 19 26.04 -13.93 3.80
CA LYS A 19 25.26 -12.83 3.20
C LYS A 19 23.75 -13.01 3.42
N ARG A 20 23.26 -14.26 3.36
CA ARG A 20 21.87 -14.66 3.66
C ARG A 20 21.41 -14.18 5.04
N ASP A 21 22.27 -14.26 6.05
CA ASP A 21 21.91 -13.90 7.43
C ASP A 21 21.79 -12.38 7.58
N ALA A 22 22.62 -11.61 6.87
CA ALA A 22 22.53 -10.15 6.82
C ALA A 22 21.27 -9.67 6.08
N LEU A 23 20.93 -10.31 4.95
CA LEU A 23 19.70 -10.06 4.18
C LEU A 23 18.44 -10.36 5.02
N LEU A 24 18.39 -11.54 5.64
CA LEU A 24 17.30 -11.98 6.52
C LEU A 24 17.08 -11.00 7.67
N PHE A 25 18.17 -10.57 8.32
CA PHE A 25 18.10 -9.60 9.40
C PHE A 25 17.52 -8.26 8.93
N ALA A 26 18.10 -7.65 7.88
CA ALA A 26 17.65 -6.38 7.34
C ALA A 26 16.15 -6.40 6.96
N TYR A 27 15.72 -7.45 6.24
CA TYR A 27 14.31 -7.64 5.91
C TYR A 27 13.44 -7.78 7.16
N SER A 28 13.84 -8.64 8.10
CA SER A 28 13.06 -8.94 9.31
C SER A 28 12.94 -7.79 10.31
N ILE A 29 13.77 -6.73 10.21
CA ILE A 29 13.67 -5.54 11.08
C ILE A 29 12.87 -4.40 10.46
N GLY A 30 12.65 -4.41 9.15
CA GLY A 30 11.78 -3.45 8.48
C GLY A 30 12.26 -2.88 7.15
N CYS A 31 13.52 -3.12 6.72
CA CYS A 31 14.07 -2.54 5.47
C CYS A 31 13.18 -2.85 4.26
N LYS A 32 13.04 -1.87 3.35
CA LYS A 32 12.12 -1.94 2.20
C LYS A 32 12.86 -1.96 0.86
N ALA A 33 12.13 -2.16 -0.24
CA ALA A 33 12.68 -2.34 -1.58
C ALA A 33 13.43 -1.11 -2.16
N ASP A 34 13.35 0.05 -1.51
CA ASP A 34 14.18 1.23 -1.79
C ASP A 34 15.54 1.21 -1.05
N GLU A 35 15.78 0.24 -0.16
CA GLU A 35 17.01 0.05 0.61
C GLU A 35 17.80 -1.18 0.12
N LEU A 36 17.96 -1.32 -1.20
CA LEU A 36 18.63 -2.47 -1.84
C LEU A 36 20.09 -2.66 -1.39
N HIS A 37 20.75 -1.65 -0.84
CA HIS A 37 22.06 -1.79 -0.18
C HIS A 37 22.04 -2.66 1.09
N PHE A 38 20.86 -2.91 1.68
CA PHE A 38 20.68 -3.90 2.74
C PHE A 38 19.95 -5.17 2.26
N LEU A 39 19.22 -5.13 1.14
CA LEU A 39 18.35 -6.22 0.68
C LEU A 39 18.80 -6.95 -0.60
N TYR A 40 19.91 -6.56 -1.24
CA TYR A 40 20.41 -7.22 -2.45
C TYR A 40 21.93 -7.38 -2.42
N GLU A 41 22.40 -8.63 -2.40
CA GLU A 41 23.79 -9.02 -2.14
C GLU A 41 24.79 -8.80 -3.28
N LEU A 42 24.26 -8.36 -4.44
CA LEU A 42 24.97 -7.90 -5.62
C LEU A 42 24.85 -6.38 -5.84
N HIS A 43 24.17 -5.64 -4.95
CA HIS A 43 24.13 -4.18 -5.00
C HIS A 43 25.56 -3.62 -4.82
N PRO A 44 26.02 -2.62 -5.60
CA PRO A 44 27.41 -2.13 -5.55
C PRO A 44 27.81 -1.56 -4.19
N ASN A 45 26.83 -1.14 -3.38
CA ASN A 45 27.03 -0.68 -2.00
C ASN A 45 26.48 -1.66 -0.94
N PHE A 46 26.40 -2.96 -1.23
CA PHE A 46 25.83 -3.95 -0.30
C PHE A 46 26.57 -3.97 1.05
N ALA A 47 25.81 -3.86 2.14
CA ALA A 47 26.31 -3.72 3.50
C ALA A 47 25.49 -4.53 4.51
N VAL A 48 26.13 -4.93 5.61
CA VAL A 48 25.43 -5.47 6.78
C VAL A 48 24.76 -4.32 7.52
N PHE A 49 23.47 -4.45 7.87
CA PHE A 49 22.78 -3.43 8.67
C PHE A 49 23.51 -3.23 10.03
N PRO A 50 23.79 -1.99 10.49
CA PRO A 50 24.80 -1.76 11.53
C PRO A 50 24.52 -2.41 12.90
N THR A 51 23.27 -2.76 13.18
CA THR A 51 22.88 -3.43 14.43
C THR A 51 22.94 -4.95 14.40
N TYR A 52 23.21 -5.59 13.26
CA TYR A 52 23.37 -7.05 13.13
C TYR A 52 24.24 -7.73 14.21
N PRO A 53 25.36 -7.12 14.72
CA PRO A 53 26.13 -7.71 15.82
C PRO A 53 25.34 -8.06 17.08
N ILE A 54 24.14 -7.50 17.28
CA ILE A 54 23.28 -7.74 18.46
C ILE A 54 22.70 -9.15 18.53
N ILE A 55 22.63 -9.87 17.39
CA ILE A 55 22.04 -11.22 17.31
C ILE A 55 23.08 -12.35 17.31
N LEU A 56 24.35 -12.04 16.99
CA LEU A 56 25.46 -13.00 17.01
C LEU A 56 25.62 -13.76 18.35
N PRO A 57 25.33 -13.19 19.54
CA PRO A 57 25.34 -13.95 20.80
C PRO A 57 24.28 -15.06 20.92
N PHE A 58 23.24 -15.05 20.08
CA PHE A 58 22.22 -16.09 20.01
C PHE A 58 22.52 -17.10 18.89
N LYS A 59 22.88 -16.57 17.71
CA LYS A 59 23.22 -17.36 16.51
C LYS A 59 24.50 -18.17 16.65
N LEU A 60 25.51 -17.61 17.31
CA LEU A 60 26.89 -18.13 17.34
C LEU A 60 27.39 -18.46 15.92
N THR A 61 27.75 -19.71 15.65
CA THR A 61 28.14 -20.22 14.32
C THR A 61 27.03 -20.98 13.59
N ASP A 62 25.85 -21.14 14.22
CA ASP A 62 24.82 -22.05 13.76
C ASP A 62 24.16 -21.58 12.45
N GLN A 63 23.72 -22.56 11.66
CA GLN A 63 22.95 -22.40 10.43
C GLN A 63 21.55 -23.03 10.54
N GLU A 64 21.23 -23.58 11.72
CA GLU A 64 20.04 -24.37 12.02
C GLU A 64 19.25 -23.80 13.21
N VAL A 65 18.06 -24.33 13.46
CA VAL A 65 17.27 -24.01 14.65
C VAL A 65 17.91 -24.60 15.92
N THR A 66 17.79 -23.92 17.06
CA THR A 66 18.48 -24.31 18.30
C THR A 66 17.58 -24.32 19.53
N ASP A 67 17.85 -25.22 20.48
CA ASP A 67 17.21 -25.19 21.80
C ASP A 67 17.79 -24.04 22.63
N PHE A 68 17.00 -22.97 22.75
CA PHE A 68 17.33 -21.79 23.52
C PHE A 68 17.54 -22.08 25.01
N TYR A 69 16.77 -23.00 25.63
CA TYR A 69 16.89 -23.27 27.07
C TYR A 69 18.06 -24.20 27.38
N ALA A 70 18.36 -25.18 26.54
CA ALA A 70 19.58 -25.99 26.68
C ALA A 70 20.86 -25.14 26.53
N ARG A 71 20.82 -24.07 25.73
CA ARG A 71 21.91 -23.09 25.59
C ARG A 71 21.93 -22.02 26.67
N SER A 72 20.78 -21.68 27.26
CA SER A 72 20.64 -20.64 28.31
C SER A 72 21.06 -21.14 29.69
N GLY A 73 22.34 -21.51 29.82
CA GLY A 73 22.96 -21.94 31.07
C GLY A 73 24.39 -21.41 31.19
N GLY A 74 24.54 -20.15 31.60
CA GLY A 74 25.85 -19.55 31.81
C GLY A 74 26.68 -20.28 32.87
N SER A 75 28.01 -20.24 32.74
CA SER A 75 28.93 -20.70 33.78
C SER A 75 28.65 -19.97 35.11
N PRO A 76 28.82 -20.61 36.29
CA PRO A 76 28.53 -19.97 37.57
C PRO A 76 29.37 -18.69 37.77
N ILE A 77 28.70 -17.55 37.83
CA ILE A 77 29.32 -16.25 38.06
C ILE A 77 29.85 -16.22 39.51
N PRO A 78 31.15 -15.96 39.76
CA PRO A 78 31.72 -16.02 41.11
C PRO A 78 31.10 -15.02 42.08
N GLY A 79 30.68 -15.50 43.26
CA GLY A 79 30.20 -14.67 44.37
C GLY A 79 28.74 -14.23 44.30
N VAL A 80 27.93 -14.76 43.37
CA VAL A 80 26.49 -14.46 43.26
C VAL A 80 25.66 -15.76 43.23
N PRO A 81 24.34 -15.72 43.54
CA PRO A 81 23.47 -16.88 43.44
C PRO A 81 23.39 -17.48 42.03
N LYS A 82 23.04 -18.77 41.93
CA LYS A 82 22.65 -19.39 40.66
C LYS A 82 21.26 -18.90 40.27
N PHE A 83 21.17 -18.13 39.19
CA PHE A 83 19.91 -17.60 38.68
C PHE A 83 19.23 -18.55 37.67
N ASP A 84 17.90 -18.51 37.63
CA ASP A 84 17.06 -19.19 36.65
C ASP A 84 16.86 -18.29 35.41
N TYR A 85 17.51 -18.65 34.30
CA TYR A 85 17.44 -17.94 33.03
C TYR A 85 16.07 -18.03 32.35
N ARG A 86 15.18 -18.95 32.76
CA ARG A 86 13.78 -19.01 32.29
C ARG A 86 12.92 -17.85 32.83
N ARG A 87 13.49 -17.03 33.72
CA ARG A 87 12.87 -15.85 34.35
C ARG A 87 13.70 -14.57 34.15
N VAL A 88 14.51 -14.51 33.10
CA VAL A 88 15.19 -13.28 32.67
C VAL A 88 14.34 -12.52 31.65
N VAL A 89 14.40 -11.19 31.68
CA VAL A 89 13.96 -10.30 30.60
C VAL A 89 15.06 -9.31 30.26
N ASP A 90 15.15 -8.88 29.01
CA ASP A 90 16.01 -7.76 28.61
C ASP A 90 15.56 -6.47 29.31
N GLY A 91 16.47 -5.80 30.02
CA GLY A 91 16.21 -4.52 30.69
C GLY A 91 16.67 -3.33 29.84
N GLN A 92 17.91 -3.35 29.38
CA GLN A 92 18.52 -2.28 28.58
C GLN A 92 19.57 -2.87 27.62
N ARG A 93 19.69 -2.33 26.41
CA ARG A 93 20.86 -2.58 25.55
C ARG A 93 21.37 -1.28 24.92
N LYS A 94 22.69 -1.10 25.04
CA LYS A 94 23.52 -0.15 24.30
C LYS A 94 24.43 -0.94 23.36
N LEU A 95 24.50 -0.56 22.10
CA LEU A 95 25.51 -1.04 21.14
C LEU A 95 26.29 0.17 20.61
N THR A 96 27.62 0.06 20.62
CA THR A 96 28.56 1.00 20.01
C THR A 96 29.18 0.34 18.79
N ILE A 97 29.00 0.93 17.61
CA ILE A 97 29.52 0.41 16.35
C ILE A 97 30.92 0.99 16.15
N LEU A 98 31.94 0.14 16.20
CA LEU A 98 33.35 0.58 16.06
C LEU A 98 33.78 0.49 14.59
N LYS A 99 33.42 -0.61 13.92
CA LYS A 99 33.64 -0.85 12.48
C LYS A 99 32.41 -1.55 11.87
N PRO A 100 32.08 -1.31 10.58
CA PRO A 100 31.06 -2.10 9.90
C PRO A 100 31.53 -3.55 9.74
N LEU A 101 30.63 -4.52 9.95
CA LEU A 101 30.94 -5.92 9.66
C LEU A 101 31.07 -6.15 8.14
N PRO A 102 31.96 -7.05 7.68
CA PRO A 102 31.97 -7.49 6.30
C PRO A 102 30.65 -8.22 5.92
N PRO A 103 30.24 -8.20 4.64
CA PRO A 103 29.00 -8.85 4.15
C PRO A 103 28.84 -10.34 4.47
N THR A 104 29.93 -11.02 4.81
CA THR A 104 30.01 -12.41 5.26
C THR A 104 31.20 -12.52 6.23
N SER A 105 31.18 -13.45 7.18
CA SER A 105 32.35 -13.78 7.98
C SER A 105 33.36 -14.66 7.24
N GLU A 106 33.00 -15.20 6.07
CA GLU A 106 33.85 -16.05 5.24
C GLU A 106 35.20 -15.40 4.92
N GLY A 107 36.28 -16.21 4.97
CA GLY A 107 37.66 -15.71 4.85
C GLY A 107 38.22 -15.03 6.10
N LYS A 108 37.44 -14.92 7.19
CA LYS A 108 37.86 -14.41 8.50
C LYS A 108 37.35 -15.31 9.64
N LYS A 109 37.84 -15.07 10.85
CA LYS A 109 37.34 -15.70 12.08
C LYS A 109 36.97 -14.64 13.10
N PHE A 110 35.76 -14.74 13.64
CA PHE A 110 35.25 -13.79 14.63
C PHE A 110 34.92 -14.51 15.93
N GLU A 111 35.21 -13.87 17.07
CA GLU A 111 34.86 -14.37 18.39
C GLU A 111 34.04 -13.35 19.18
N LEU A 112 32.99 -13.85 19.84
CA LEU A 112 32.30 -13.19 20.93
C LEU A 112 33.16 -13.32 22.20
N ARG A 113 33.50 -12.19 22.80
CA ARG A 113 33.99 -12.10 24.18
C ARG A 113 32.90 -11.49 25.03
N ASN A 114 32.56 -12.13 26.15
CA ASN A 114 31.47 -11.72 27.04
C ASN A 114 32.00 -11.67 28.48
N LYS A 115 31.78 -10.55 29.18
CA LYS A 115 32.18 -10.39 30.59
C LYS A 115 31.07 -9.73 31.41
N VAL A 116 30.93 -10.13 32.66
CA VAL A 116 30.08 -9.47 33.64
C VAL A 116 30.74 -8.16 34.08
N ILE A 117 30.03 -7.04 33.97
CA ILE A 117 30.50 -5.73 34.44
C ILE A 117 29.81 -5.30 35.76
N GLY A 118 28.70 -5.92 36.11
CA GLY A 118 28.03 -5.73 37.40
C GLY A 118 26.94 -6.76 37.67
N VAL A 119 26.71 -7.08 38.95
CA VAL A 119 25.54 -7.84 39.40
C VAL A 119 24.93 -7.12 40.59
N TYR A 120 23.63 -6.80 40.51
CA TYR A 120 22.97 -5.89 41.43
C TYR A 120 21.67 -6.44 41.99
N ASP A 121 21.58 -6.53 43.31
CA ASP A 121 20.36 -6.88 44.01
C ASP A 121 19.40 -5.68 44.02
N LYS A 122 18.20 -5.83 43.45
CA LYS A 122 17.14 -4.81 43.49
C LYS A 122 16.09 -5.13 44.57
N GLY A 123 16.36 -6.09 45.45
CA GLY A 123 15.46 -6.60 46.47
C GLY A 123 14.37 -7.53 45.90
N LYS A 124 13.22 -7.61 46.57
CA LYS A 124 12.06 -8.45 46.17
C LYS A 124 11.72 -8.42 44.66
N PRO A 125 11.83 -7.30 43.92
CA PRO A 125 11.64 -7.29 42.47
C PRO A 125 12.56 -8.23 41.66
N GLY A 126 13.83 -8.41 42.04
CA GLY A 126 14.79 -9.24 41.30
C GLY A 126 16.25 -8.80 41.36
N THR A 127 17.07 -9.39 40.49
CA THR A 127 18.49 -9.04 40.28
C THR A 127 18.71 -8.52 38.87
N VAL A 128 19.62 -7.55 38.71
CA VAL A 128 20.16 -7.15 37.40
C VAL A 128 21.55 -7.75 37.23
N ILE A 129 21.82 -8.39 36.08
CA ILE A 129 23.18 -8.68 35.61
C ILE A 129 23.48 -7.76 34.45
N GLU A 130 24.58 -7.02 34.52
CA GLU A 130 25.12 -6.25 33.40
C GLU A 130 26.32 -6.97 32.78
N THR A 131 26.33 -7.06 31.46
CA THR A 131 27.43 -7.65 30.68
C THR A 131 27.93 -6.70 29.61
N GLU A 132 29.24 -6.71 29.36
CA GLU A 132 29.84 -6.18 28.14
C GLU A 132 30.18 -7.35 27.21
N GLN A 133 29.65 -7.29 25.99
CA GLN A 133 29.93 -8.19 24.90
C GLN A 133 30.69 -7.45 23.80
N THR A 134 31.65 -8.11 23.17
CA THR A 134 32.38 -7.56 22.01
C THR A 134 32.51 -8.60 20.93
N ILE A 135 32.26 -8.20 19.67
CA ILE A 135 32.56 -9.00 18.48
C ILE A 135 33.93 -8.58 17.97
N VAL A 136 34.85 -9.54 17.90
CA VAL A 136 36.27 -9.30 17.65
C VAL A 136 36.76 -10.18 16.52
N ASP A 137 37.50 -9.61 15.58
CA ASP A 137 38.28 -10.37 14.60
C ASP A 137 39.43 -11.07 15.34
N LYS A 138 39.45 -12.40 15.25
CA LYS A 138 40.27 -13.29 16.08
C LYS A 138 41.76 -13.24 15.73
N GLU A 139 42.09 -12.86 14.50
CA GLU A 139 43.43 -12.91 13.94
C GLU A 139 44.14 -11.56 14.11
N THR A 140 43.42 -10.46 13.93
CA THR A 140 43.91 -9.08 14.11
C THR A 140 43.70 -8.54 15.53
N GLY A 141 42.78 -9.12 16.30
CA GLY A 141 42.34 -8.62 17.60
C GLY A 141 41.40 -7.40 17.52
N GLU A 142 41.00 -6.97 16.32
CA GLU A 142 40.20 -5.75 16.13
C GLU A 142 38.75 -5.92 16.58
N ILE A 143 38.28 -5.00 17.43
CA ILE A 143 36.89 -5.00 17.92
C ILE A 143 36.01 -4.26 16.91
N TYR A 144 35.00 -4.95 16.37
CA TYR A 144 34.03 -4.38 15.42
C TYR A 144 32.84 -3.74 16.13
N SER A 145 32.41 -4.31 17.26
CA SER A 145 31.32 -3.76 18.07
C SER A 145 31.52 -4.00 19.57
N ARG A 146 30.93 -3.13 20.38
CA ARG A 146 30.76 -3.32 21.84
C ARG A 146 29.30 -3.14 22.22
N THR A 147 28.72 -4.16 22.83
CA THR A 147 27.37 -4.13 23.42
C THR A 147 27.49 -4.10 24.94
N VAL A 148 26.75 -3.22 25.60
CA VAL A 148 26.48 -3.29 27.03
C VAL A 148 25.00 -3.61 27.21
N SER A 149 24.70 -4.74 27.84
CA SER A 149 23.34 -5.24 28.07
C SER A 149 23.06 -5.45 29.54
N SER A 150 21.82 -5.25 29.97
CA SER A 150 21.35 -5.62 31.31
C SER A 150 20.18 -6.60 31.23
N GLY A 151 20.33 -7.75 31.89
CA GLY A 151 19.28 -8.75 32.04
C GLY A 151 18.67 -8.68 33.45
N PHE A 152 17.34 -8.63 33.53
CA PHE A 152 16.61 -8.56 34.80
C PHE A 152 15.98 -9.92 35.14
N PHE A 153 16.44 -10.51 36.23
CA PHE A 153 16.04 -11.82 36.73
C PHE A 153 14.88 -11.66 37.72
N VAL A 154 13.67 -11.82 37.20
CA VAL A 154 12.40 -11.42 37.85
C VAL A 154 12.15 -12.26 39.11
N GLY A 155 12.07 -11.59 40.26
CA GLY A 155 11.84 -12.18 41.58
C GLY A 155 13.06 -12.86 42.22
N GLN A 156 14.26 -12.70 41.65
CA GLN A 156 15.49 -13.37 42.09
C GLN A 156 16.46 -12.41 42.83
N GLY A 157 15.96 -11.61 43.77
CA GLY A 157 16.75 -10.69 44.61
C GLY A 157 16.71 -11.06 46.10
N ASN A 158 17.04 -10.12 46.98
CA ASN A 158 17.21 -10.30 48.44
C ASN A 158 18.35 -11.26 48.85
N TRP A 159 19.44 -11.30 48.06
CA TRP A 159 20.66 -12.06 48.39
C TRP A 159 21.74 -11.19 49.07
N GLY A 160 21.47 -9.90 49.30
CA GLY A 160 22.38 -8.98 49.99
C GLY A 160 23.39 -8.29 49.09
N GLY A 161 23.15 -8.30 47.77
CA GLY A 161 24.04 -7.70 46.79
C GLY A 161 24.05 -6.17 46.78
N PRO A 162 25.00 -5.55 46.07
CA PRO A 162 25.04 -4.10 45.89
C PRO A 162 23.84 -3.63 45.05
N LYS A 163 23.27 -2.47 45.37
CA LYS A 163 22.08 -1.94 44.67
C LYS A 163 22.32 -1.50 43.22
N GLY A 164 23.58 -1.35 42.82
CA GLY A 164 23.98 -0.84 41.49
C GLY A 164 23.73 0.66 41.31
N PRO A 165 24.08 1.23 40.14
CA PRO A 165 23.86 2.63 39.84
C PRO A 165 22.38 2.97 39.68
N SER A 166 22.07 4.27 39.82
CA SER A 166 20.78 4.84 39.43
C SER A 166 20.62 4.81 37.91
N ASN A 167 19.41 4.53 37.43
CA ASN A 167 19.11 4.59 36.00
C ASN A 167 19.11 6.05 35.53
N VAL A 168 19.85 6.38 34.47
CA VAL A 168 19.71 7.65 33.76
C VAL A 168 18.52 7.53 32.80
N ASN A 169 17.57 8.47 32.85
CA ASN A 169 16.46 8.55 31.92
C ASN A 169 16.71 9.66 30.89
N TYR A 170 16.52 9.35 29.61
CA TYR A 170 16.70 10.29 28.51
C TYR A 170 15.33 10.60 27.89
N ALA A 171 14.61 11.53 28.51
CA ALA A 171 13.30 11.97 28.02
C ALA A 171 13.42 12.77 26.70
N PRO A 172 12.38 12.76 25.83
CA PRO A 172 12.30 13.66 24.68
C PRO A 172 12.50 15.14 25.07
N PRO A 173 12.91 16.01 24.13
CA PRO A 173 13.00 17.45 24.38
C PRO A 173 11.62 18.01 24.74
N GLU A 174 11.52 18.69 25.88
CA GLU A 174 10.26 19.20 26.41
C GLU A 174 9.61 20.23 25.46
N GLY A 175 8.29 20.12 25.26
CA GLY A 175 7.52 20.98 24.37
C GLY A 175 7.77 20.79 22.86
N LYS A 176 8.73 19.94 22.46
CA LYS A 176 9.08 19.73 21.04
C LYS A 176 8.28 18.58 20.42
N GLN A 177 7.66 18.83 19.27
CA GLN A 177 7.13 17.75 18.41
C GLN A 177 8.30 16.92 17.82
N PRO A 178 8.09 15.63 17.49
CA PRO A 178 9.11 14.83 16.84
C PRO A 178 9.50 15.40 15.47
N ASP A 179 10.79 15.39 15.17
CA ASP A 179 11.35 15.80 13.87
C ASP A 179 11.09 14.75 12.78
N ALA A 180 10.86 13.48 13.17
CA ALA A 180 10.42 12.41 12.28
C ALA A 180 9.61 11.34 13.06
N VAL A 181 8.75 10.60 12.36
CA VAL A 181 7.98 9.47 12.93
C VAL A 181 8.07 8.28 11.99
N HIS A 182 8.59 7.16 12.47
CA HIS A 182 8.71 5.91 11.73
C HIS A 182 7.74 4.85 12.25
N VAL A 183 6.99 4.19 11.37
CA VAL A 183 5.92 3.25 11.74
C VAL A 183 6.19 1.86 11.19
N VAL A 184 6.19 0.86 12.07
CA VAL A 184 6.32 -0.56 11.73
C VAL A 184 5.09 -1.31 12.23
N GLN A 185 4.26 -1.77 11.29
CA GLN A 185 3.16 -2.69 11.58
C GLN A 185 3.76 -4.09 11.81
N THR A 186 3.47 -4.71 12.96
CA THR A 186 3.77 -6.13 13.17
C THR A 186 2.57 -6.99 12.76
N THR A 187 2.83 -8.29 12.56
CA THR A 187 1.84 -9.33 12.28
C THR A 187 1.98 -10.44 13.33
N PRO A 188 1.03 -11.39 13.45
CA PRO A 188 1.17 -12.55 14.33
C PRO A 188 2.47 -13.34 14.06
N GLU A 189 2.91 -13.40 12.81
CA GLU A 189 4.08 -14.14 12.33
C GLU A 189 5.40 -13.37 12.49
N THR A 190 5.37 -12.09 12.86
CA THR A 190 6.59 -11.25 12.93
C THR A 190 7.64 -11.82 13.88
N ALA A 191 7.21 -12.40 15.00
CA ALA A 191 8.10 -13.11 15.93
C ALA A 191 8.66 -14.43 15.33
N HIS A 192 7.86 -15.11 14.50
CA HIS A 192 8.26 -16.33 13.79
C HIS A 192 9.25 -16.07 12.64
N LEU A 193 9.19 -14.90 11.99
CA LEU A 193 10.22 -14.45 11.05
C LEU A 193 11.49 -14.03 11.80
N TYR A 194 11.38 -13.14 12.80
CA TYR A 194 12.55 -12.55 13.45
C TYR A 194 13.39 -13.56 14.25
N ARG A 195 12.78 -14.62 14.82
CA ARG A 195 13.54 -15.69 15.51
C ARG A 195 14.55 -16.42 14.61
N LEU A 196 14.34 -16.43 13.28
CA LEU A 196 15.25 -17.07 12.32
C LEU A 196 16.64 -16.42 12.27
N ASN A 197 16.81 -15.22 12.85
CA ASN A 197 18.12 -14.60 13.03
C ASN A 197 18.97 -15.25 14.16
N GLY A 198 18.39 -16.16 14.95
CA GLY A 198 19.09 -16.96 15.96
C GLY A 198 18.48 -16.91 17.37
N ASP A 199 17.66 -15.91 17.70
CA ASP A 199 16.97 -15.86 19.00
C ASP A 199 15.70 -16.72 18.99
N TYR A 200 15.90 -18.01 19.24
CA TYR A 200 14.88 -19.04 19.18
C TYR A 200 14.04 -19.21 20.46
N ASN A 201 14.14 -18.30 21.43
CA ASN A 201 13.40 -18.34 22.71
C ASN A 201 11.90 -18.66 22.52
N PRO A 202 11.36 -19.73 23.14
CA PRO A 202 9.95 -20.12 23.01
C PRO A 202 8.93 -19.04 23.38
N LEU A 203 9.32 -18.05 24.18
CA LEU A 203 8.55 -16.84 24.49
C LEU A 203 8.06 -16.06 23.25
N HIS A 204 8.72 -16.28 22.10
CA HIS A 204 8.47 -15.63 20.81
C HIS A 204 7.94 -16.60 19.74
N ALA A 205 7.49 -17.80 20.13
CA ALA A 205 7.06 -18.85 19.19
C ALA A 205 5.87 -19.70 19.65
N THR A 206 5.50 -19.66 20.92
CA THR A 206 4.38 -20.44 21.49
C THR A 206 3.81 -19.70 22.72
N PRO A 207 2.50 -19.78 23.03
CA PRO A 207 1.90 -18.84 23.99
C PRO A 207 2.17 -19.17 25.47
N GLU A 208 2.55 -20.41 25.81
CA GLU A 208 2.61 -20.90 27.19
C GLU A 208 3.66 -20.19 28.07
N PRO A 209 4.88 -19.86 27.60
CA PRO A 209 5.87 -19.15 28.41
C PRO A 209 5.40 -17.74 28.75
N GLY A 210 4.89 -16.99 27.77
CA GLY A 210 4.42 -15.62 27.98
C GLY A 210 3.12 -15.56 28.80
N ALA A 211 2.21 -16.54 28.63
CA ALA A 211 1.07 -16.72 29.53
C ALA A 211 1.51 -16.96 30.98
N LYS A 212 2.49 -17.85 31.22
CA LYS A 212 3.07 -18.10 32.56
C LYS A 212 3.80 -16.89 33.16
N MET A 213 4.29 -15.97 32.32
CA MET A 213 4.90 -14.70 32.73
C MET A 213 3.90 -13.55 32.91
N GLY A 214 2.61 -13.76 32.62
CA GLY A 214 1.56 -12.75 32.75
C GLY A 214 1.43 -11.80 31.55
N PHE A 215 2.02 -12.12 30.40
CA PHE A 215 1.91 -11.33 29.16
C PHE A 215 0.69 -11.69 28.30
N GLY A 216 -0.03 -12.77 28.64
CA GLY A 216 -1.28 -13.16 27.97
C GLY A 216 -1.13 -13.92 26.64
N GLY A 217 0.09 -14.21 26.20
CA GLY A 217 0.39 -14.96 24.98
C GLY A 217 1.86 -14.90 24.62
N ALA A 218 2.21 -15.28 23.39
CA ALA A 218 3.54 -15.03 22.84
C ALA A 218 3.75 -13.52 22.65
N ILE A 219 4.99 -13.05 22.76
CA ILE A 219 5.35 -11.63 22.57
C ILE A 219 6.37 -11.48 21.45
N VAL A 220 6.42 -10.32 20.80
CA VAL A 220 7.50 -10.01 19.84
C VAL A 220 8.81 -9.78 20.62
N HIS A 221 9.95 -10.16 20.03
CA HIS A 221 11.27 -9.91 20.63
C HIS A 221 11.46 -8.43 20.96
N GLY A 222 11.99 -8.14 22.16
CA GLY A 222 12.46 -6.78 22.48
C GLY A 222 13.49 -6.29 21.47
N LEU A 223 14.37 -7.20 21.02
CA LEU A 223 15.36 -6.94 19.98
C LEU A 223 14.79 -6.61 18.60
N PHE A 224 13.63 -7.17 18.22
CA PHE A 224 12.96 -6.73 16.99
C PHE A 224 12.59 -5.25 17.12
N SER A 225 11.86 -4.89 18.18
CA SER A 225 11.40 -3.51 18.41
C SER A 225 12.57 -2.51 18.49
N TRP A 226 13.68 -2.93 19.11
CA TRP A 226 14.93 -2.17 19.22
C TRP A 226 15.60 -1.97 17.85
N ASN A 227 15.62 -3.00 16.99
CA ASN A 227 16.20 -2.92 15.65
C ASN A 227 15.30 -2.21 14.63
N SER A 228 13.99 -2.37 14.68
CA SER A 228 13.04 -1.61 13.87
C SER A 228 13.11 -0.11 14.16
N ALA A 229 13.32 0.25 15.43
CA ALA A 229 13.55 1.64 15.80
C ALA A 229 14.96 2.14 15.40
N ALA A 230 15.98 1.28 15.41
CA ALA A 230 17.29 1.58 14.82
C ALA A 230 17.21 1.84 13.31
N HIS A 231 16.42 1.01 12.60
CA HIS A 231 16.09 1.19 11.18
C HIS A 231 15.37 2.51 10.94
N GLY A 232 14.33 2.82 11.70
CA GLY A 232 13.65 4.11 11.63
C GLY A 232 14.58 5.32 11.79
N VAL A 233 15.43 5.35 12.82
CA VAL A 233 16.42 6.45 12.98
C VAL A 233 17.36 6.56 11.78
N LEU A 234 17.89 5.43 11.30
CA LEU A 234 18.85 5.43 10.21
C LEU A 234 18.20 5.81 8.88
N ARG A 235 16.94 5.41 8.65
CA ARG A 235 16.16 5.74 7.47
C ARG A 235 15.75 7.22 7.48
N GLU A 236 15.04 7.68 8.52
CA GLU A 236 14.47 9.03 8.56
C GLU A 236 15.53 10.14 8.75
N LEU A 237 16.57 9.90 9.56
CA LEU A 237 17.58 10.94 9.89
C LEU A 237 19.01 10.62 9.41
N GLY A 238 19.30 9.36 9.08
CA GLY A 238 20.62 8.93 8.61
C GLY A 238 20.73 8.73 7.08
N GLY A 239 19.64 8.90 6.33
CA GLY A 239 19.60 8.68 4.88
C GLY A 239 19.84 7.23 4.46
N SER A 240 19.56 6.27 5.35
CA SER A 240 19.83 4.83 5.21
C SER A 240 21.32 4.43 5.02
N ASP A 241 22.29 5.35 5.04
CA ASP A 241 23.72 4.99 4.97
C ASP A 241 24.17 4.34 6.29
N PRO A 242 24.64 3.07 6.31
CA PRO A 242 25.08 2.37 7.52
C PRO A 242 26.19 3.09 8.30
N LYS A 243 26.93 4.01 7.68
CA LYS A 243 27.98 4.81 8.34
C LYS A 243 27.42 5.86 9.30
N ASN A 244 26.13 6.23 9.17
CA ASN A 244 25.52 7.32 9.93
C ASN A 244 24.91 6.88 11.27
N LEU A 245 24.88 5.58 11.60
CA LEU A 245 24.51 5.07 12.93
C LEU A 245 25.77 4.66 13.71
N LYS A 246 26.14 5.44 14.73
CA LYS A 246 27.37 5.20 15.51
C LYS A 246 27.14 4.53 16.88
N GLU A 247 26.10 4.94 17.58
CA GLU A 247 25.73 4.41 18.91
C GLU A 247 24.22 4.43 19.13
N ILE A 248 23.70 3.37 19.74
CA ILE A 248 22.28 3.00 19.75
C ILE A 248 21.97 2.39 21.15
N GLN A 249 21.26 3.12 22.03
CA GLN A 249 20.93 2.72 23.42
C GLN A 249 19.43 2.87 23.78
N ALA A 250 18.78 1.76 24.13
CA ALA A 250 17.39 1.70 24.63
C ALA A 250 17.28 1.05 26.01
N ARG A 251 16.21 1.41 26.73
CA ARG A 251 15.60 0.59 27.77
C ARG A 251 14.29 -0.04 27.28
N PHE A 252 14.00 -1.27 27.68
CA PHE A 252 12.68 -1.89 27.48
C PHE A 252 11.73 -1.56 28.64
N ALA A 253 10.49 -1.22 28.31
CA ALA A 253 9.48 -0.76 29.27
C ALA A 253 8.19 -1.59 29.26
N SER A 254 7.80 -2.18 28.13
CA SER A 254 6.71 -3.15 28.03
C SER A 254 6.98 -4.22 26.96
N PRO A 255 6.36 -5.41 27.06
CA PRO A 255 6.29 -6.34 25.93
C PRO A 255 5.46 -5.73 24.78
N VAL A 256 5.60 -6.32 23.60
CA VAL A 256 4.85 -6.02 22.37
C VAL A 256 4.09 -7.28 21.97
N ILE A 257 2.79 -7.15 21.69
CA ILE A 257 1.97 -8.28 21.22
C ILE A 257 2.12 -8.42 19.69
N PRO A 258 2.29 -9.63 19.13
CA PRO A 258 2.31 -9.82 17.69
C PRO A 258 0.99 -9.32 17.06
N GLY A 259 1.08 -8.37 16.12
CA GLY A 259 -0.06 -7.61 15.59
C GLY A 259 -0.11 -6.15 16.07
N ASP A 260 0.57 -5.78 17.16
CA ASP A 260 0.70 -4.39 17.59
C ASP A 260 1.37 -3.52 16.50
N LYS A 261 0.97 -2.25 16.43
CA LYS A 261 1.62 -1.24 15.59
C LYS A 261 2.68 -0.51 16.40
N LEU A 262 3.93 -0.55 15.95
CA LEU A 262 5.03 0.20 16.57
C LEU A 262 5.18 1.58 15.91
N ILE A 263 5.11 2.63 16.71
CA ILE A 263 5.29 4.03 16.28
C ILE A 263 6.54 4.56 17.00
N THR A 264 7.60 4.85 16.24
CA THR A 264 8.85 5.43 16.77
C THR A 264 8.88 6.92 16.45
N GLU A 265 8.63 7.74 17.46
CA GLU A 265 8.76 9.20 17.41
C GLU A 265 10.22 9.59 17.66
N ILE A 266 10.81 10.43 16.81
CA ILE A 266 12.26 10.70 16.76
C ILE A 266 12.50 12.22 16.86
N TRP A 267 13.43 12.63 17.72
CA TRP A 267 13.77 14.05 17.97
C TRP A 267 15.26 14.34 17.77
N ARG A 268 15.57 15.41 17.04
CA ARG A 268 16.88 16.05 16.93
C ARG A 268 17.12 16.94 18.16
N THR A 269 18.21 16.73 18.89
CA THR A 269 18.54 17.59 20.06
C THR A 269 19.45 18.77 19.71
N GLY A 270 20.18 18.71 18.58
CA GLY A 270 21.23 19.68 18.24
C GLY A 270 22.52 19.56 19.06
N SER A 271 22.59 18.66 20.05
CA SER A 271 23.82 18.38 20.79
C SER A 271 24.79 17.59 19.92
N LEU A 272 25.98 18.12 19.66
CA LEU A 272 27.00 17.54 18.78
C LEU A 272 28.24 17.09 19.57
N GLN A 273 28.72 15.88 19.29
CA GLN A 273 30.02 15.38 19.76
C GLN A 273 30.72 14.59 18.65
N ASP A 274 32.03 14.75 18.50
CA ASP A 274 32.89 13.96 17.59
C ASP A 274 32.41 13.90 16.11
N GLY A 275 31.66 14.92 15.67
CA GLY A 275 31.11 15.02 14.31
C GLY A 275 29.75 14.35 14.09
N TYR A 276 29.06 13.97 15.18
CA TYR A 276 27.73 13.35 15.16
C TYR A 276 26.79 14.01 16.20
N GLU A 277 25.48 13.85 16.00
CA GLU A 277 24.41 14.49 16.79
C GLU A 277 23.68 13.51 17.72
N GLU A 278 23.40 13.93 18.95
CA GLU A 278 22.46 13.25 19.84
C GLU A 278 21.03 13.42 19.31
N ILE A 279 20.43 12.29 18.96
CA ILE A 279 19.01 12.17 18.68
C ILE A 279 18.32 11.61 19.96
N ARG A 280 16.99 11.65 20.05
CA ARG A 280 16.21 10.85 21.01
C ARG A 280 15.07 10.15 20.28
N PHE A 281 14.59 9.02 20.79
CA PHE A 281 13.32 8.46 20.32
C PHE A 281 12.49 7.83 21.42
N VAL A 282 11.21 7.63 21.13
CA VAL A 282 10.29 6.81 21.91
C VAL A 282 9.53 5.91 20.94
N THR A 283 9.70 4.60 21.08
CA THR A 283 8.84 3.63 20.40
C THR A 283 7.65 3.34 21.29
N LYS A 284 6.45 3.54 20.78
CA LYS A 284 5.17 3.19 21.42
C LYS A 284 4.56 2.00 20.71
N ASN A 285 3.91 1.09 21.44
CA ASN A 285 2.94 0.20 20.83
C ASN A 285 1.55 0.84 20.87
N VAL A 286 0.84 0.74 19.75
CA VAL A 286 -0.60 0.97 19.65
C VAL A 286 -1.21 -0.40 19.43
N MET A 287 -2.02 -0.83 20.41
CA MET A 287 -2.79 -2.06 20.31
C MET A 287 -3.83 -1.93 19.20
N ILE A 288 -3.92 -2.98 18.40
CA ILE A 288 -5.03 -3.27 17.49
C ILE A 288 -6.04 -4.12 18.30
N ASP A 289 -7.34 -3.91 18.11
CA ASP A 289 -8.24 -3.55 19.21
C ASP A 289 -8.37 -4.57 20.38
N ARG A 290 -8.46 -4.01 21.59
CA ARG A 290 -8.78 -4.68 22.87
C ARG A 290 -9.54 -3.76 23.85
N GLY A 291 -10.29 -2.78 23.35
CA GLY A 291 -11.21 -1.97 24.15
C GLY A 291 -10.52 -1.01 25.14
N THR A 292 -9.33 -0.50 24.85
CA THR A 292 -8.77 0.73 25.48
C THR A 292 -7.51 1.20 24.76
N SER A 293 -7.51 2.42 24.23
CA SER A 293 -6.38 3.04 23.51
C SER A 293 -5.24 3.53 24.43
N THR A 294 -4.79 2.68 25.35
CA THR A 294 -3.63 2.96 26.21
C THR A 294 -2.31 2.81 25.43
N SER A 295 -1.90 3.86 24.72
CA SER A 295 -0.54 3.92 24.17
C SER A 295 0.49 3.79 25.29
N ARG A 296 1.44 2.85 25.14
CA ARG A 296 2.53 2.65 26.10
C ARG A 296 3.86 2.81 25.37
N ALA A 297 4.80 3.51 26.00
CA ALA A 297 6.17 3.54 25.52
C ALA A 297 6.80 2.16 25.76
N VAL A 298 7.13 1.46 24.68
CA VAL A 298 7.86 0.18 24.66
C VAL A 298 9.34 0.42 24.95
N SER A 299 9.88 1.53 24.47
CA SER A 299 11.24 1.99 24.74
C SER A 299 11.37 3.51 24.68
N SER A 300 12.20 4.07 25.56
CA SER A 300 12.77 5.42 25.42
C SER A 300 14.27 5.31 25.16
N PHE A 301 14.82 6.29 24.43
CA PHE A 301 16.00 6.05 23.63
C PHE A 301 16.85 7.29 23.34
N THR A 302 18.15 7.06 23.10
CA THR A 302 19.09 8.06 22.59
C THR A 302 19.99 7.42 21.53
N PRO A 303 19.79 7.67 20.21
CA PRO A 303 20.76 7.35 19.18
C PRO A 303 21.81 8.42 19.30
N LYS A 304 22.88 8.09 20.01
CA LYS A 304 23.70 9.11 20.65
C LYS A 304 24.42 10.00 19.64
N TYR A 305 24.59 9.49 18.40
CA TYR A 305 25.45 10.04 17.37
C TYR A 305 24.93 9.70 15.95
N VAL A 306 24.34 10.67 15.25
CA VAL A 306 23.99 10.65 13.80
C VAL A 306 24.71 11.77 13.04
N LYS A 307 25.28 11.50 11.87
CA LYS A 307 26.03 12.49 11.07
C LYS A 307 25.24 12.97 9.84
N LEU A 308 25.13 14.30 9.66
CA LEU A 308 24.70 14.93 8.41
C LEU A 308 25.85 15.72 7.76
N THR A 309 26.09 15.49 6.47
CA THR A 309 26.96 16.27 5.56
C THR A 309 26.81 15.66 4.16
N TYR A 310 26.83 16.35 3.02
CA TYR A 310 26.97 17.78 2.67
C TYR A 310 25.63 18.27 2.05
N LYS A 311 25.37 19.52 1.64
CA LYS A 311 26.16 20.75 1.41
C LYS A 311 25.25 21.99 1.67
N SER A 312 25.80 23.13 2.07
CA SER A 312 25.15 24.44 1.84
C SER A 312 25.76 25.15 0.62
N SER A 313 24.92 25.63 -0.28
CA SER A 313 25.31 26.52 -1.39
C SER A 313 24.70 27.89 -1.14
N SER A 314 25.54 28.84 -0.73
CA SER A 314 25.13 30.21 -0.40
C SER A 314 24.64 30.97 -1.64
N VAL A 315 23.34 31.23 -1.71
CA VAL A 315 22.76 32.27 -2.57
C VAL A 315 21.96 33.22 -1.68
N SER A 316 22.18 34.52 -1.84
CA SER A 316 21.72 35.54 -0.89
C SER A 316 20.26 35.93 -1.12
N THR A 317 19.36 35.51 -0.24
CA THR A 317 18.00 36.07 -0.11
C THR A 317 18.00 37.38 0.71
N ARG A 318 18.63 38.42 0.15
CA ARG A 318 18.40 39.79 0.64
C ARG A 318 16.98 40.21 0.29
N PHE A 319 16.11 40.37 1.29
CA PHE A 319 14.89 41.16 1.16
C PHE A 319 15.24 42.66 1.01
N PRO A 320 14.72 43.37 0.01
CA PRO A 320 14.57 44.82 0.04
C PRO A 320 13.19 45.19 0.59
N SER A 321 13.15 46.19 1.47
CA SER A 321 11.93 46.72 2.06
C SER A 321 11.04 47.46 1.06
N LEU A 322 9.73 47.47 1.32
CA LEU A 322 8.78 48.42 0.72
C LEU A 322 9.27 49.87 0.90
N VAL A 323 9.41 50.62 -0.20
CA VAL A 323 9.61 52.07 -0.20
C VAL A 323 8.73 52.70 -1.28
N ARG A 324 7.95 53.72 -0.91
CA ARG A 324 7.20 54.57 -1.85
C ARG A 324 8.09 55.72 -2.34
N ALA A 325 8.06 56.05 -3.62
CA ALA A 325 8.21 57.44 -4.09
C ALA A 325 7.62 57.64 -5.49
N ASN A 326 6.98 58.78 -5.68
CA ASN A 326 6.23 59.17 -6.87
C ASN A 326 7.13 59.42 -8.10
N SER A 327 6.62 59.06 -9.28
CA SER A 327 6.78 59.86 -10.49
C SER A 327 5.45 59.92 -11.25
N SER A 328 5.40 60.65 -12.37
CA SER A 328 4.24 61.49 -12.69
C SER A 328 4.17 61.95 -14.15
N VAL A 329 2.97 62.35 -14.61
CA VAL A 329 2.67 63.00 -15.92
C VAL A 329 2.74 62.00 -17.10
N SER A 330 1.89 62.02 -18.14
CA SER A 330 0.83 62.95 -18.59
C SER A 330 -0.45 62.23 -19.07
N ASN A 331 -1.57 62.95 -19.08
CA ASN A 331 -2.75 62.58 -19.87
C ASN A 331 -2.49 62.76 -21.39
N ALA A 332 -3.00 61.84 -22.20
CA ALA A 332 -3.32 62.09 -23.60
C ALA A 332 -4.69 61.46 -23.92
N ARG A 333 -5.66 62.26 -24.37
CA ARG A 333 -6.95 61.76 -24.87
C ARG A 333 -6.81 61.37 -26.34
N ALA A 334 -7.26 60.17 -26.69
CA ALA A 334 -7.68 59.82 -28.04
C ALA A 334 -9.00 59.04 -27.96
N THR A 335 -9.99 59.44 -28.76
CA THR A 335 -11.35 58.89 -28.73
C THR A 335 -11.68 58.18 -30.04
N SER A 336 -12.04 56.90 -29.98
CA SER A 336 -12.86 56.26 -31.01
C SER A 336 -13.52 54.99 -30.46
N SER A 337 -14.80 54.84 -30.72
CA SER A 337 -15.58 53.63 -30.45
C SER A 337 -15.20 52.48 -31.37
N ASN A 338 -15.17 51.26 -30.84
CA ASN A 338 -16.24 50.31 -31.14
C ASN A 338 -16.30 49.18 -30.10
N SER A 339 -17.46 48.54 -29.99
CA SER A 339 -17.74 47.48 -29.03
C SER A 339 -17.58 46.11 -29.67
N ASP A 340 -16.40 45.51 -29.50
CA ASP A 340 -16.26 44.05 -29.59
C ASP A 340 -16.43 43.47 -28.18
N ASN A 341 -17.11 42.31 -28.06
CA ASN A 341 -17.27 41.64 -26.78
C ASN A 341 -15.90 41.12 -26.29
N GLU A 342 -15.39 41.70 -25.21
CA GLU A 342 -14.18 41.18 -24.55
C GLU A 342 -14.47 39.85 -23.88
N ASP A 343 -14.17 38.76 -24.60
CA ASP A 343 -14.03 37.42 -24.07
C ASP A 343 -13.07 37.45 -22.85
N PRO A 344 -13.53 37.11 -21.62
CA PRO A 344 -12.89 37.50 -20.37
C PRO A 344 -11.59 36.75 -20.03
N TRP A 345 -11.06 35.95 -20.94
CA TRP A 345 -9.78 35.28 -20.78
C TRP A 345 -8.61 36.29 -20.79
N PRO A 346 -7.71 36.27 -19.79
CA PRO A 346 -6.60 37.21 -19.70
C PRO A 346 -5.67 37.12 -20.91
N LEU A 347 -5.15 38.28 -21.33
CA LEU A 347 -4.39 38.48 -22.58
C LEU A 347 -3.25 37.47 -22.86
N HIS A 348 -2.64 36.88 -21.83
CA HIS A 348 -1.60 35.86 -22.00
C HIS A 348 -2.10 34.53 -22.60
N LEU A 349 -3.41 34.26 -22.56
CA LEU A 349 -4.02 33.09 -23.21
C LEU A 349 -4.27 33.28 -24.71
N ARG A 350 -4.21 34.52 -25.22
CA ARG A 350 -4.27 34.83 -26.67
C ARG A 350 -2.92 34.58 -27.35
N ASN A 351 -2.24 33.48 -27.01
CA ASN A 351 -0.86 33.21 -27.41
C ASN A 351 -0.77 32.74 -28.87
N GLN A 352 -0.77 33.70 -29.81
CA GLN A 352 -0.72 33.47 -31.27
C GLN A 352 0.55 32.77 -31.78
N LYS A 353 1.47 32.32 -30.91
CA LYS A 353 2.71 31.63 -31.27
C LYS A 353 2.51 30.20 -31.80
N TRP A 354 1.41 29.53 -31.44
CA TRP A 354 1.23 28.10 -31.73
C TRP A 354 0.23 27.90 -32.88
N GLU A 355 0.76 27.61 -34.06
CA GLU A 355 0.01 27.40 -35.29
C GLU A 355 -0.74 26.05 -35.28
N SER A 356 -1.88 26.00 -35.98
CA SER A 356 -2.61 24.76 -36.29
C SER A 356 -2.06 24.13 -37.57
N LEU A 357 -1.64 22.86 -37.49
CA LEU A 357 -1.21 22.07 -38.63
C LEU A 357 -2.32 21.10 -39.07
N GLN A 358 -2.58 21.03 -40.38
CA GLN A 358 -3.39 19.96 -40.97
C GLN A 358 -2.49 18.97 -41.72
N LEU A 359 -2.67 17.68 -41.45
CA LEU A 359 -2.00 16.57 -42.13
C LEU A 359 -3.04 15.71 -42.84
N ASN A 360 -2.76 15.35 -44.10
CA ASN A 360 -3.71 14.66 -44.97
C ASN A 360 -3.14 13.30 -45.39
N HIS A 361 -3.84 12.22 -45.08
CA HIS A 361 -3.45 10.85 -45.44
C HIS A 361 -4.68 10.05 -45.86
N GLU A 362 -4.60 9.32 -46.98
CA GLU A 362 -5.71 8.51 -47.55
C GLU A 362 -7.04 9.27 -47.71
N GLY A 363 -6.97 10.59 -47.93
CA GLY A 363 -8.16 11.47 -48.02
C GLY A 363 -8.74 11.92 -46.68
N GLN A 364 -8.23 11.40 -45.55
CA GLN A 364 -8.59 11.86 -44.21
C GLN A 364 -7.69 13.03 -43.78
N ALA A 365 -8.32 14.17 -43.48
CA ALA A 365 -7.65 15.33 -42.90
C ALA A 365 -7.63 15.24 -41.37
N SER A 366 -6.46 15.45 -40.77
CA SER A 366 -6.22 15.41 -39.32
C SER A 366 -5.59 16.72 -38.85
N ASN A 367 -6.12 17.33 -37.78
CA ASN A 367 -5.69 18.64 -37.30
C ASN A 367 -4.91 18.53 -35.98
N PHE A 368 -3.87 19.34 -35.79
CA PHE A 368 -3.02 19.32 -34.60
C PHE A 368 -2.52 20.71 -34.22
N GLY A 369 -2.13 20.90 -32.96
CA GLY A 369 -1.30 22.04 -32.55
C GLY A 369 0.18 21.75 -32.80
N THR A 370 0.92 22.71 -33.35
CA THR A 370 2.37 22.58 -33.61
C THR A 370 3.18 22.25 -32.34
N PHE A 371 3.00 23.02 -31.26
CA PHE A 371 3.65 22.73 -29.97
C PHE A 371 3.29 21.33 -29.45
N TRP A 372 2.00 20.95 -29.53
CA TRP A 372 1.52 19.63 -29.09
C TRP A 372 2.14 18.47 -29.87
N LEU A 373 2.35 18.60 -31.19
CA LEU A 373 3.07 17.62 -31.98
C LEU A 373 4.54 17.50 -31.54
N ARG A 374 5.22 18.63 -31.31
CA ARG A 374 6.63 18.60 -30.86
C ARG A 374 6.77 17.92 -29.49
N ASP A 375 5.84 18.19 -28.57
CA ASP A 375 5.77 17.62 -27.23
C ASP A 375 5.46 16.10 -27.26
N ASN A 376 4.63 15.65 -28.21
CA ASN A 376 4.24 14.25 -28.37
C ASN A 376 4.96 13.57 -29.55
N CYS A 377 6.24 13.91 -29.77
CA CYS A 377 7.09 13.28 -30.77
C CYS A 377 7.30 11.79 -30.48
N GLN A 378 7.01 10.93 -31.46
CA GLN A 378 7.08 9.46 -31.32
C GLN A 378 8.49 8.87 -31.52
N CYS A 379 9.54 9.69 -31.51
CA CYS A 379 10.92 9.21 -31.65
C CYS A 379 11.51 8.73 -30.31
N SER A 380 12.51 7.84 -30.36
CA SER A 380 13.18 7.26 -29.18
C SER A 380 13.96 8.25 -28.30
N LYS A 381 14.03 9.53 -28.68
CA LYS A 381 14.58 10.62 -27.85
C LYS A 381 13.50 11.34 -27.02
N CYS A 382 12.24 11.28 -27.44
CA CYS A 382 11.11 11.94 -26.78
C CYS A 382 10.16 10.99 -26.06
N ILE A 383 10.15 9.71 -26.45
CA ILE A 383 9.49 8.62 -25.75
C ILE A 383 10.50 7.47 -25.56
N HIS A 384 10.61 6.95 -24.33
CA HIS A 384 11.49 5.82 -24.02
C HIS A 384 11.00 4.56 -24.77
N PRO A 385 11.88 3.80 -25.47
CA PRO A 385 11.46 2.67 -26.29
C PRO A 385 10.70 1.60 -25.49
N ASP A 386 11.19 1.22 -24.31
CA ASP A 386 10.60 0.12 -23.52
C ASP A 386 9.42 0.55 -22.65
N THR A 387 9.58 1.58 -21.81
CA THR A 387 8.53 2.04 -20.87
C THR A 387 7.39 2.81 -21.54
N ARG A 388 7.60 3.30 -22.78
CA ARG A 388 6.70 4.20 -23.53
C ARG A 388 6.38 5.51 -22.80
N GLN A 389 7.14 5.87 -21.77
CA GLN A 389 6.99 7.13 -21.05
C GLN A 389 7.68 8.28 -21.80
N ARG A 390 7.17 9.51 -21.62
CA ARG A 390 7.75 10.74 -22.15
C ARG A 390 9.14 10.99 -21.54
N THR A 391 10.13 11.25 -22.38
CA THR A 391 11.51 11.62 -22.00
C THR A 391 11.88 13.04 -22.41
N VAL A 392 11.04 13.72 -23.20
CA VAL A 392 11.21 15.16 -23.48
C VAL A 392 10.73 16.00 -22.30
N ASP A 393 11.55 16.95 -21.88
CA ASP A 393 11.11 18.05 -21.03
C ASP A 393 10.27 19.02 -21.87
N THR A 394 8.96 18.98 -21.64
CA THR A 394 7.96 19.83 -22.31
C THR A 394 8.27 21.32 -22.19
N PHE A 395 8.87 21.76 -21.09
CA PHE A 395 9.15 23.18 -20.83
C PHE A 395 10.55 23.62 -21.28
N ALA A 396 11.38 22.68 -21.75
CA ALA A 396 12.59 22.96 -22.53
C ALA A 396 12.32 23.16 -24.03
N ILE A 397 11.09 22.90 -24.51
CA ILE A 397 10.67 23.20 -25.88
C ILE A 397 10.47 24.73 -26.01
N PRO A 398 11.11 25.41 -26.99
CA PRO A 398 10.92 26.84 -27.21
C PRO A 398 9.44 27.23 -27.41
N ASP A 399 9.03 28.38 -26.85
CA ASP A 399 7.64 28.82 -26.95
C ASP A 399 7.24 29.33 -28.34
N ASP A 400 8.22 29.57 -29.22
CA ASP A 400 8.10 29.92 -30.64
C ASP A 400 8.39 28.71 -31.58
N ILE A 401 8.25 27.48 -31.07
CA ILE A 401 8.51 26.25 -31.84
C ILE A 401 7.67 26.22 -33.14
N ARG A 402 8.36 26.08 -34.27
CA ARG A 402 7.75 26.01 -35.60
C ARG A 402 8.40 24.96 -36.48
N ILE A 403 7.70 24.57 -37.53
CA ILE A 403 8.19 23.62 -38.52
C ILE A 403 9.17 24.31 -39.48
N LYS A 404 10.34 23.71 -39.70
CA LYS A 404 11.29 24.10 -40.76
C LYS A 404 11.06 23.31 -42.05
N TYR A 405 10.80 22.02 -41.93
CA TYR A 405 10.58 21.11 -43.06
C TYR A 405 9.63 19.97 -42.65
N LEU A 406 8.90 19.44 -43.62
CA LEU A 406 7.95 18.35 -43.44
C LEU A 406 7.97 17.45 -44.68
N SER A 407 8.10 16.14 -44.50
CA SER A 407 7.95 15.14 -45.56
C SER A 407 6.94 14.06 -45.19
N TYR A 408 6.12 13.69 -46.18
CA TYR A 408 5.31 12.48 -46.12
C TYR A 408 6.19 11.30 -46.54
N GLU A 409 6.27 10.30 -45.66
CA GLU A 409 6.91 9.02 -45.91
C GLU A 409 5.85 7.96 -46.23
N LYS A 410 6.26 6.72 -46.50
CA LYS A 410 5.33 5.60 -46.75
C LYS A 410 4.38 5.33 -45.58
N ASP A 411 4.90 5.35 -44.34
CA ASP A 411 4.21 4.84 -43.15
C ASP A 411 3.98 5.94 -42.06
N GLY A 412 4.35 7.20 -42.35
CA GLY A 412 4.17 8.34 -41.45
C GLY A 412 4.68 9.67 -42.01
N VAL A 413 4.76 10.69 -41.15
CA VAL A 413 5.28 12.03 -41.47
C VAL A 413 6.57 12.29 -40.70
N LYS A 414 7.60 12.84 -41.36
CA LYS A 414 8.77 13.44 -40.69
C LYS A 414 8.60 14.95 -40.59
N VAL A 415 9.08 15.52 -39.49
CA VAL A 415 9.03 16.97 -39.23
C VAL A 415 10.36 17.43 -38.64
N ASP A 416 10.99 18.41 -39.26
CA ASP A 416 12.16 19.11 -38.74
C ASP A 416 11.72 20.39 -38.04
N TRP A 417 12.13 20.57 -36.79
CA TRP A 417 11.64 21.65 -35.92
C TRP A 417 12.63 22.81 -35.75
N SER A 418 12.15 23.96 -35.29
CA SER A 418 12.97 25.18 -35.13
C SER A 418 14.09 25.02 -34.09
N ASP A 419 13.90 24.20 -33.06
CA ASP A 419 14.92 23.78 -32.09
C ASP A 419 16.01 22.85 -32.66
N GLY A 420 15.84 22.35 -33.89
CA GLY A 420 16.75 21.39 -34.53
C GLY A 420 16.42 19.92 -34.22
N HIS A 421 15.25 19.64 -33.64
CA HIS A 421 14.78 18.27 -33.44
C HIS A 421 14.23 17.68 -34.74
N HIS A 422 14.56 16.42 -35.01
CA HIS A 422 14.04 15.63 -36.13
C HIS A 422 13.01 14.63 -35.60
N ALA A 423 11.74 14.84 -35.92
CA ALA A 423 10.61 14.06 -35.44
C ALA A 423 10.06 13.11 -36.51
N TYR A 424 9.39 12.05 -36.06
CA TYR A 424 8.60 11.14 -36.89
C TYR A 424 7.28 10.80 -36.20
N TYR A 425 6.21 10.67 -37.00
CA TYR A 425 4.84 10.40 -36.54
C TYR A 425 4.18 9.36 -37.46
N PRO A 426 3.90 8.13 -37.00
CA PRO A 426 3.21 7.12 -37.80
C PRO A 426 1.79 7.57 -38.16
N PHE A 427 1.32 7.29 -39.38
CA PHE A 427 -0.05 7.66 -39.79
C PHE A 427 -1.15 7.08 -38.87
N PRO A 428 -1.07 5.82 -38.39
CA PRO A 428 -2.04 5.28 -37.45
C PRO A 428 -2.10 6.05 -36.11
N TRP A 429 -0.95 6.54 -35.61
CA TRP A 429 -0.90 7.35 -34.38
C TRP A 429 -1.51 8.74 -34.61
N LEU A 430 -1.20 9.38 -35.75
CA LEU A 430 -1.80 10.66 -36.14
C LEU A 430 -3.33 10.55 -36.23
N LYS A 431 -3.84 9.48 -36.85
CA LYS A 431 -5.28 9.21 -36.97
C LYS A 431 -5.97 9.09 -35.61
N SER A 432 -5.37 8.35 -34.66
CA SER A 432 -5.88 8.18 -33.30
C SER A 432 -5.80 9.43 -32.40
N HIS A 433 -5.06 10.47 -32.80
CA HIS A 433 -4.88 11.69 -32.01
C HIS A 433 -5.21 12.99 -32.77
N SER A 434 -5.97 12.91 -33.87
CA SER A 434 -6.43 14.12 -34.56
C SER A 434 -7.31 14.94 -33.62
N ASN A 435 -6.96 16.21 -33.41
CA ASN A 435 -7.82 17.13 -32.67
C ASN A 435 -9.19 17.23 -33.35
N LYS A 436 -10.25 17.12 -32.56
CA LYS A 436 -11.62 17.41 -32.98
C LYS A 436 -11.66 18.85 -33.54
N PRO A 437 -12.33 19.12 -34.68
CA PRO A 437 -12.54 20.49 -35.13
C PRO A 437 -13.20 21.32 -34.03
N VAL A 438 -12.92 22.62 -33.98
CA VAL A 438 -13.63 23.54 -33.07
C VAL A 438 -15.01 23.87 -33.65
N SER A 439 -15.86 22.85 -33.76
CA SER A 439 -17.29 23.06 -33.55
C SER A 439 -17.47 23.70 -32.18
N LYS A 440 -18.45 24.58 -32.05
CA LYS A 440 -18.83 25.10 -30.72
C LYS A 440 -19.10 23.92 -29.79
N LEU A 441 -18.92 24.15 -28.48
CA LEU A 441 -19.46 23.26 -27.47
C LEU A 441 -20.99 23.26 -27.60
N GLU A 442 -21.51 22.35 -28.41
CA GLU A 442 -22.91 21.91 -28.35
C GLU A 442 -23.20 21.58 -26.87
N PRO A 443 -24.32 22.04 -26.31
CA PRO A 443 -24.66 21.76 -24.92
C PRO A 443 -24.62 20.25 -24.70
N LYS A 444 -23.86 19.79 -23.69
CA LYS A 444 -23.47 18.38 -23.52
C LYS A 444 -24.65 17.46 -23.80
N SER A 445 -24.46 16.58 -24.79
CA SER A 445 -25.52 15.79 -25.38
C SER A 445 -26.17 14.83 -24.38
N GLU A 446 -27.36 14.35 -24.76
CA GLU A 446 -28.21 13.42 -24.01
C GLU A 446 -27.42 12.33 -23.28
N LEU A 447 -27.88 11.95 -22.09
CA LEU A 447 -27.20 10.90 -21.32
C LEU A 447 -27.25 9.56 -22.08
N HIS A 448 -26.08 9.12 -22.55
CA HIS A 448 -25.92 7.87 -23.27
C HIS A 448 -25.80 6.71 -22.28
N PHE A 449 -26.44 5.60 -22.59
CA PHE A 449 -26.16 4.32 -21.91
C PHE A 449 -25.13 3.55 -22.73
N ARG A 450 -24.36 2.67 -22.08
CA ARG A 450 -23.50 1.74 -22.79
C ARG A 450 -24.39 0.71 -23.51
N GLU A 451 -24.06 0.36 -24.75
CA GLU A 451 -24.67 -0.83 -25.36
C GLU A 451 -24.31 -2.06 -24.51
N ILE A 452 -25.32 -2.81 -24.09
CA ILE A 452 -25.17 -3.93 -23.16
C ILE A 452 -26.06 -5.10 -23.55
N LYS A 453 -25.59 -6.31 -23.25
CA LYS A 453 -26.42 -7.51 -23.25
C LYS A 453 -27.03 -7.61 -21.85
N SER A 454 -28.35 -7.60 -21.74
CA SER A 454 -29.06 -7.77 -20.48
C SER A 454 -29.84 -9.08 -20.54
N TYR A 455 -29.55 -9.99 -19.60
CA TYR A 455 -30.35 -11.19 -19.38
C TYR A 455 -31.71 -10.80 -18.79
N VAL A 456 -32.79 -11.34 -19.35
CA VAL A 456 -34.17 -11.08 -18.91
C VAL A 456 -34.81 -12.40 -18.48
N PRO A 457 -35.07 -12.59 -17.17
CA PRO A 457 -35.82 -13.73 -16.63
C PRO A 457 -37.09 -14.04 -17.43
N GLY A 458 -37.27 -15.32 -17.78
CA GLY A 458 -38.42 -15.80 -18.55
C GLY A 458 -38.38 -15.55 -20.07
N ARG A 459 -37.50 -14.67 -20.56
CA ARG A 459 -37.18 -14.53 -22.00
C ARG A 459 -35.98 -15.39 -22.37
N ASP A 460 -34.89 -15.24 -21.63
CA ASP A 460 -33.62 -15.90 -21.91
C ASP A 460 -33.51 -17.21 -21.13
N SER A 461 -32.83 -18.20 -21.73
CA SER A 461 -32.79 -19.59 -21.23
C SER A 461 -31.38 -20.11 -20.92
N THR A 462 -30.34 -19.34 -21.24
CA THR A 462 -28.93 -19.71 -21.01
C THR A 462 -28.16 -18.53 -20.42
N PHE A 463 -27.25 -18.83 -19.49
CA PHE A 463 -26.34 -17.84 -18.93
C PHE A 463 -25.02 -17.81 -19.72
N PRO A 464 -24.32 -16.66 -19.80
CA PRO A 464 -22.94 -16.59 -20.29
C PRO A 464 -22.04 -17.52 -19.45
N THR A 465 -21.61 -18.63 -20.03
CA THR A 465 -20.97 -19.75 -19.32
C THR A 465 -19.77 -20.26 -20.10
N PHE A 466 -18.63 -20.43 -19.42
CA PHE A 466 -17.34 -20.73 -20.03
C PHE A 466 -16.64 -21.92 -19.32
N PRO A 467 -15.92 -22.81 -20.01
CA PRO A 467 -15.19 -23.90 -19.37
C PRO A 467 -13.93 -23.42 -18.64
N TYR A 468 -13.71 -23.88 -17.41
CA TYR A 468 -12.50 -23.61 -16.64
C TYR A 468 -11.23 -24.04 -17.37
N ALA A 469 -11.23 -25.25 -17.95
CA ALA A 469 -10.07 -25.81 -18.64
C ALA A 469 -9.58 -24.90 -19.78
N ASP A 470 -10.51 -24.36 -20.56
CA ASP A 470 -10.21 -23.53 -21.73
C ASP A 470 -9.61 -22.19 -21.30
N ILE A 471 -10.24 -21.50 -20.32
CA ILE A 471 -9.74 -20.24 -19.75
C ILE A 471 -8.33 -20.40 -19.18
N MET A 472 -8.04 -21.53 -18.54
CA MET A 472 -6.72 -21.82 -17.96
C MET A 472 -5.67 -22.21 -19.00
N ALA A 473 -6.07 -22.74 -20.16
CA ALA A 473 -5.19 -23.20 -21.23
C ALA A 473 -4.87 -22.13 -22.29
N ASP A 474 -5.83 -21.24 -22.59
CA ASP A 474 -5.74 -20.29 -23.71
C ASP A 474 -6.07 -18.83 -23.31
N ASP A 475 -5.36 -17.88 -23.92
CA ASP A 475 -5.59 -16.44 -23.76
C ASP A 475 -6.75 -15.94 -24.64
N GLY A 476 -7.13 -16.66 -25.70
CA GLY A 476 -8.37 -16.43 -26.46
C GLY A 476 -9.63 -16.80 -25.66
N ALA A 477 -9.69 -18.01 -25.08
CA ALA A 477 -10.77 -18.40 -24.18
C ALA A 477 -10.91 -17.46 -22.96
N LEU A 478 -9.79 -16.95 -22.44
CA LEU A 478 -9.78 -15.88 -21.44
C LEU A 478 -10.35 -14.56 -21.98
N ARG A 479 -9.95 -14.12 -23.19
CA ARG A 479 -10.51 -12.92 -23.86
C ARG A 479 -12.03 -13.02 -23.98
N ASP A 480 -12.53 -14.16 -24.41
CA ASP A 480 -13.95 -14.43 -24.62
C ASP A 480 -14.73 -14.41 -23.30
N TRP A 481 -14.16 -14.95 -22.21
CA TRP A 481 -14.72 -14.86 -20.87
C TRP A 481 -14.76 -13.41 -20.35
N LEU A 482 -13.68 -12.63 -20.52
CA LEU A 482 -13.65 -11.21 -20.11
C LEU A 482 -14.61 -10.34 -20.94
N GLU A 483 -14.77 -10.63 -22.24
CA GLU A 483 -15.78 -10.01 -23.10
C GLU A 483 -17.20 -10.37 -22.65
N GLY A 484 -17.43 -11.63 -22.26
CA GLY A 484 -18.67 -12.09 -21.64
C GLY A 484 -19.03 -11.31 -20.37
N ILE A 485 -18.09 -11.18 -19.42
CA ILE A 485 -18.27 -10.38 -18.19
C ILE A 485 -18.60 -8.93 -18.53
N TYR A 486 -17.85 -8.31 -19.45
CA TYR A 486 -18.06 -6.90 -19.79
C TYR A 486 -19.44 -6.68 -20.43
N ASP A 487 -19.82 -7.49 -21.43
CA ASP A 487 -21.06 -7.33 -22.18
C ASP A 487 -22.31 -7.64 -21.36
N TRP A 488 -22.31 -8.76 -20.62
CA TRP A 488 -23.47 -9.24 -19.84
C TRP A 488 -23.51 -8.72 -18.41
N GLY A 489 -22.39 -8.22 -17.89
CA GLY A 489 -22.23 -7.85 -16.48
C GLY A 489 -21.88 -9.04 -15.59
N PHE A 490 -22.04 -10.28 -16.05
CA PHE A 490 -21.69 -11.49 -15.29
C PHE A 490 -21.31 -12.63 -16.23
N ALA A 491 -20.61 -13.63 -15.69
CA ALA A 491 -20.31 -14.89 -16.35
C ALA A 491 -20.15 -16.03 -15.34
N PHE A 492 -20.53 -17.25 -15.74
CA PHE A 492 -20.21 -18.47 -15.02
C PHE A 492 -18.97 -19.14 -15.60
N VAL A 493 -18.20 -19.79 -14.74
CA VAL A 493 -17.12 -20.71 -15.11
C VAL A 493 -17.45 -22.08 -14.56
N GLN A 494 -17.59 -23.07 -15.44
CA GLN A 494 -17.94 -24.45 -15.09
C GLN A 494 -16.71 -25.36 -15.08
N GLY A 495 -16.73 -26.38 -14.22
CA GLY A 495 -15.65 -27.37 -14.12
C GLY A 495 -14.43 -26.84 -13.36
N VAL A 496 -14.60 -25.82 -12.51
CA VAL A 496 -13.56 -25.38 -11.58
C VAL A 496 -13.36 -26.49 -10.53
N PRO A 497 -12.15 -26.99 -10.27
CA PRO A 497 -11.91 -27.92 -9.18
C PRO A 497 -12.34 -27.31 -7.84
N THR A 498 -13.02 -28.08 -6.99
CA THR A 498 -13.63 -27.63 -5.72
C THR A 498 -12.59 -27.40 -4.59
N ASN A 499 -11.61 -26.54 -4.87
CA ASN A 499 -10.61 -26.08 -3.92
C ASN A 499 -10.33 -24.56 -4.07
N PRO A 500 -9.86 -23.89 -2.99
CA PRO A 500 -9.44 -22.49 -3.03
C PRO A 500 -8.43 -22.19 -4.14
N GLU A 501 -7.41 -23.03 -4.30
CA GLU A 501 -6.21 -22.76 -5.09
C GLU A 501 -6.53 -22.62 -6.60
N SER A 502 -7.45 -23.44 -7.12
CA SER A 502 -7.90 -23.38 -8.51
C SER A 502 -8.73 -22.11 -8.79
N THR A 503 -9.44 -21.64 -7.77
CA THR A 503 -10.25 -20.41 -7.82
C THR A 503 -9.35 -19.17 -7.76
N GLU A 504 -8.31 -19.21 -6.92
CA GLU A 504 -7.29 -18.17 -6.85
C GLU A 504 -6.48 -18.10 -8.16
N ALA A 505 -6.14 -19.25 -8.75
CA ALA A 505 -5.50 -19.35 -10.06
C ALA A 505 -6.38 -18.79 -11.20
N LEU A 506 -7.69 -19.04 -11.17
CA LEU A 506 -8.66 -18.49 -12.13
C LEU A 506 -8.69 -16.95 -12.08
N LEU A 507 -8.76 -16.36 -10.88
CA LEU A 507 -8.67 -14.90 -10.70
C LEU A 507 -7.32 -14.35 -11.20
N LYS A 508 -6.22 -15.07 -10.94
CA LYS A 508 -4.87 -14.72 -11.39
C LYS A 508 -4.65 -14.80 -12.91
N ARG A 509 -5.56 -15.38 -13.70
CA ARG A 509 -5.58 -15.24 -15.17
C ARG A 509 -5.97 -13.83 -15.63
N ILE A 510 -6.80 -13.14 -14.83
CA ILE A 510 -7.21 -11.75 -15.05
C ILE A 510 -6.10 -10.81 -14.56
N ALA A 511 -5.85 -10.81 -13.25
CA ALA A 511 -4.97 -9.86 -12.57
C ALA A 511 -4.62 -10.36 -11.15
N PHE A 512 -3.83 -9.59 -10.40
CA PHE A 512 -3.68 -9.85 -8.97
C PHE A 512 -4.99 -9.58 -8.22
N ILE A 513 -5.20 -10.29 -7.10
CA ILE A 513 -6.39 -10.16 -6.27
C ILE A 513 -6.25 -8.95 -5.36
N ARG A 514 -7.29 -8.11 -5.29
CA ARG A 514 -7.32 -6.91 -4.45
C ARG A 514 -7.40 -7.30 -2.98
N ASN A 515 -6.37 -6.97 -2.21
CA ASN A 515 -6.42 -7.03 -0.75
C ASN A 515 -7.38 -5.96 -0.20
N THR A 516 -8.27 -6.38 0.69
CA THR A 516 -9.23 -5.55 1.43
C THR A 516 -9.00 -5.71 2.93
N HIS A 517 -9.77 -5.01 3.77
CA HIS A 517 -9.80 -5.22 5.22
C HIS A 517 -10.41 -6.56 5.64
N TYR A 518 -11.07 -7.29 4.73
CA TYR A 518 -11.49 -8.69 4.91
C TYR A 518 -10.43 -9.70 4.39
N GLY A 519 -9.26 -9.24 3.95
CA GLY A 519 -8.25 -10.06 3.27
C GLY A 519 -8.31 -9.92 1.74
N GLY A 520 -7.55 -10.75 1.03
CA GLY A 520 -7.46 -10.75 -0.44
C GLY A 520 -8.35 -11.80 -1.08
N PHE A 521 -7.82 -13.01 -1.23
CA PHE A 521 -8.64 -14.19 -1.48
C PHE A 521 -9.25 -14.67 -0.15
N TRP A 522 -10.55 -14.96 -0.16
CA TRP A 522 -11.28 -15.44 1.00
C TRP A 522 -11.84 -16.85 0.75
N ASP A 523 -11.91 -17.64 1.81
CA ASP A 523 -12.49 -18.99 1.87
C ASP A 523 -13.16 -19.12 3.23
N PHE A 524 -14.49 -19.16 3.27
CA PHE A 524 -15.27 -18.98 4.49
C PHE A 524 -16.49 -19.90 4.58
N THR A 525 -16.92 -20.11 5.82
CA THR A 525 -18.26 -20.58 6.19
C THR A 525 -19.03 -19.44 6.86
N ALA A 526 -20.36 -19.53 6.96
CA ALA A 526 -21.14 -18.55 7.73
C ALA A 526 -20.94 -18.78 9.24
N ASP A 527 -19.88 -18.17 9.76
CA ASP A 527 -19.41 -18.27 11.14
C ASP A 527 -19.20 -16.88 11.80
N LEU A 528 -19.64 -15.80 11.12
CA LEU A 528 -19.57 -14.40 11.55
C LEU A 528 -18.16 -13.84 11.78
N THR A 529 -17.10 -14.54 11.34
CA THR A 529 -15.69 -14.19 11.59
C THR A 529 -15.28 -12.75 11.25
N PHE A 530 -15.93 -12.11 10.26
CA PHE A 530 -15.60 -10.76 9.78
C PHE A 530 -16.61 -9.67 10.17
N LYS A 531 -17.60 -9.96 11.03
CA LYS A 531 -18.64 -9.02 11.52
C LYS A 531 -19.40 -8.24 10.42
N ASP A 532 -19.55 -8.83 9.25
CA ASP A 532 -20.29 -8.29 8.11
C ASP A 532 -21.52 -9.17 7.80
N THR A 533 -22.62 -8.57 7.33
CA THR A 533 -23.85 -9.28 6.96
C THR A 533 -23.62 -10.38 5.90
N ALA A 534 -22.58 -10.26 5.08
CA ALA A 534 -22.12 -11.32 4.17
C ALA A 534 -21.85 -12.67 4.87
N TYR A 535 -21.59 -12.70 6.18
CA TYR A 535 -21.22 -13.90 6.94
C TYR A 535 -22.35 -14.47 7.82
N THR A 536 -23.57 -13.92 7.75
CA THR A 536 -24.77 -14.52 8.37
C THR A 536 -25.36 -15.63 7.50
N THR A 537 -26.41 -16.33 7.98
CA THR A 537 -27.23 -17.25 7.16
C THR A 537 -28.46 -16.56 6.53
N GLU A 538 -28.58 -15.25 6.70
CA GLU A 538 -29.78 -14.47 6.40
C GLU A 538 -29.87 -14.08 4.91
N PHE A 539 -31.07 -13.68 4.50
CA PHE A 539 -31.35 -13.08 3.20
C PHE A 539 -30.57 -11.76 3.01
N LEU A 540 -29.92 -11.60 1.85
CA LEU A 540 -29.30 -10.35 1.43
C LEU A 540 -29.95 -9.87 0.13
N GLY A 541 -30.55 -8.69 0.17
CA GLY A 541 -31.15 -8.06 -1.01
C GLY A 541 -30.10 -7.59 -2.03
N ALA A 542 -30.56 -7.17 -3.21
CA ALA A 542 -29.70 -6.70 -4.28
C ALA A 542 -28.82 -5.50 -3.83
N HIS A 543 -27.49 -5.67 -3.87
CA HIS A 543 -26.49 -4.66 -3.53
C HIS A 543 -25.20 -4.76 -4.37
N THR A 544 -24.46 -3.65 -4.47
CA THR A 544 -23.07 -3.60 -4.98
C THR A 544 -22.10 -3.55 -3.80
N ASP A 545 -21.01 -4.28 -3.87
CA ASP A 545 -20.05 -4.39 -2.78
C ASP A 545 -19.04 -3.23 -2.71
N ASN A 546 -18.50 -3.01 -1.50
CA ASN A 546 -17.52 -1.98 -1.17
C ASN A 546 -17.88 -0.52 -1.56
N THR A 547 -19.14 -0.09 -1.46
CA THR A 547 -19.53 1.29 -1.83
C THR A 547 -18.79 2.37 -1.00
N TYR A 548 -18.34 1.97 0.19
CA TYR A 548 -17.50 2.70 1.14
C TYR A 548 -16.03 2.86 0.76
N PHE A 549 -15.53 2.20 -0.29
CA PHE A 549 -14.21 2.54 -0.84
C PHE A 549 -14.32 3.74 -1.79
N THR A 550 -13.30 4.61 -1.80
CA THR A 550 -13.15 5.65 -2.82
C THR A 550 -13.25 5.03 -4.23
N ASP A 551 -12.53 3.92 -4.39
CA ASP A 551 -12.53 3.01 -5.55
C ASP A 551 -13.05 1.63 -5.11
N PRO A 552 -14.31 1.27 -5.39
CA PRO A 552 -14.86 -0.08 -5.14
C PRO A 552 -14.27 -1.11 -6.10
N ALA A 553 -14.16 -2.37 -5.67
CA ALA A 553 -13.75 -3.47 -6.55
C ALA A 553 -14.62 -3.55 -7.81
N ARG A 554 -14.01 -3.81 -8.97
CA ARG A 554 -14.72 -3.87 -10.26
C ARG A 554 -15.31 -5.24 -10.52
N LEU A 555 -14.53 -6.30 -10.31
CA LEU A 555 -15.04 -7.66 -10.39
C LEU A 555 -15.05 -8.32 -9.01
N GLN A 556 -16.04 -9.16 -8.78
CA GLN A 556 -16.17 -10.03 -7.63
C GLN A 556 -16.53 -11.44 -8.11
N LEU A 557 -15.92 -12.46 -7.52
CA LEU A 557 -16.16 -13.87 -7.84
C LEU A 557 -16.62 -14.64 -6.61
N PHE A 558 -17.68 -15.44 -6.75
CA PHE A 558 -18.14 -16.46 -5.80
C PHE A 558 -18.00 -17.86 -6.39
N HIS A 559 -17.28 -18.76 -5.72
CA HIS A 559 -17.26 -20.18 -6.04
C HIS A 559 -17.75 -21.00 -4.84
N LEU A 560 -18.80 -21.81 -5.06
CA LEU A 560 -19.28 -22.77 -4.08
C LEU A 560 -18.33 -23.97 -4.03
N LEU A 561 -17.72 -24.23 -2.86
CA LEU A 561 -16.90 -25.41 -2.65
C LEU A 561 -17.73 -26.59 -2.11
N SER A 562 -18.69 -26.32 -1.22
CA SER A 562 -19.65 -27.31 -0.73
C SER A 562 -20.85 -26.66 -0.05
N HIS A 563 -22.03 -27.27 -0.18
CA HIS A 563 -23.20 -27.02 0.66
C HIS A 563 -23.66 -28.37 1.20
N THR A 564 -23.74 -28.53 2.52
CA THR A 564 -24.03 -29.82 3.17
C THR A 564 -24.98 -29.66 4.36
N ASN A 565 -25.87 -30.63 4.56
CA ASN A 565 -26.79 -30.69 5.70
C ASN A 565 -27.75 -29.48 5.81
N GLY A 566 -28.23 -28.97 4.68
CA GLY A 566 -29.20 -27.89 4.59
C GLY A 566 -29.36 -27.37 3.16
N ASP A 567 -30.29 -26.44 2.98
CA ASP A 567 -30.83 -26.00 1.70
C ASP A 567 -30.75 -24.47 1.53
N GLY A 568 -31.18 -23.96 0.38
CA GLY A 568 -31.27 -22.53 0.08
C GLY A 568 -29.95 -21.91 -0.38
N GLY A 569 -29.78 -20.61 -0.16
CA GLY A 569 -28.55 -19.89 -0.53
C GLY A 569 -28.37 -19.76 -2.04
N ALA A 570 -29.48 -19.62 -2.76
CA ALA A 570 -29.49 -19.22 -4.16
C ALA A 570 -28.90 -17.81 -4.27
N SER A 571 -28.12 -17.57 -5.32
CA SER A 571 -27.56 -16.26 -5.61
C SER A 571 -28.58 -15.43 -6.39
N LEU A 572 -28.67 -14.14 -6.04
CA LEU A 572 -29.41 -13.13 -6.78
C LEU A 572 -28.42 -12.30 -7.61
N LEU A 573 -28.80 -11.96 -8.83
CA LEU A 573 -28.20 -10.89 -9.64
C LEU A 573 -29.30 -9.96 -10.17
N VAL A 574 -29.01 -8.67 -10.28
CA VAL A 574 -29.87 -7.67 -10.92
C VAL A 574 -29.01 -6.73 -11.76
N ASP A 575 -29.37 -6.53 -13.03
CA ASP A 575 -28.66 -5.61 -13.92
C ASP A 575 -29.01 -4.16 -13.59
N GLY A 576 -28.16 -3.50 -12.80
CA GLY A 576 -28.34 -2.13 -12.36
C GLY A 576 -28.32 -1.10 -13.49
N PHE A 577 -27.67 -1.40 -14.62
CA PHE A 577 -27.71 -0.51 -15.79
C PHE A 577 -29.06 -0.59 -16.49
N ARG A 578 -29.67 -1.79 -16.57
CA ARG A 578 -31.06 -1.93 -17.04
C ARG A 578 -32.05 -1.26 -16.07
N ALA A 579 -31.89 -1.46 -14.76
CA ALA A 579 -32.70 -0.80 -13.74
C ALA A 579 -32.64 0.74 -13.86
N ALA A 580 -31.46 1.28 -14.15
CA ALA A 580 -31.25 2.70 -14.34
C ALA A 580 -31.87 3.26 -15.62
N SER A 581 -31.99 2.49 -16.71
CA SER A 581 -32.76 2.92 -17.89
C SER A 581 -34.26 2.91 -17.60
N ILE A 582 -34.78 1.86 -16.94
CA ILE A 582 -36.19 1.79 -16.51
C ILE A 582 -36.54 2.97 -15.61
N LEU A 583 -35.70 3.28 -14.60
CA LEU A 583 -35.93 4.45 -13.73
C LEU A 583 -35.92 5.76 -14.53
N ARG A 584 -35.03 5.93 -15.52
CA ARG A 584 -35.01 7.11 -16.40
C ARG A 584 -36.25 7.22 -17.27
N GLU A 585 -36.80 6.09 -17.71
CA GLU A 585 -38.00 6.03 -18.57
C GLU A 585 -39.30 6.25 -17.77
N GLU A 586 -39.38 5.73 -16.54
CA GLU A 586 -40.56 5.84 -15.67
C GLU A 586 -40.56 7.13 -14.82
N SER A 587 -39.39 7.66 -14.44
CA SER A 587 -39.23 8.91 -13.69
C SER A 587 -37.84 9.55 -13.92
N PRO A 588 -37.71 10.40 -14.97
CA PRO A 588 -36.49 11.18 -15.21
C PRO A 588 -36.01 11.98 -13.99
N GLN A 589 -36.94 12.43 -13.14
CA GLN A 589 -36.66 13.22 -11.95
C GLN A 589 -36.04 12.38 -10.81
N ASP A 590 -36.54 11.16 -10.59
CA ASP A 590 -35.93 10.25 -9.60
C ASP A 590 -34.55 9.80 -10.08
N PHE A 591 -34.40 9.56 -11.38
CA PHE A 591 -33.11 9.26 -12.00
C PHE A 591 -32.10 10.41 -11.80
N GLU A 592 -32.46 11.65 -12.15
CA GLU A 592 -31.60 12.83 -11.98
C GLU A 592 -31.21 13.05 -10.51
N LEU A 593 -32.12 12.76 -9.58
CA LEU A 593 -31.85 12.90 -8.15
C LEU A 593 -30.90 11.83 -7.61
N LEU A 594 -31.02 10.57 -8.03
CA LEU A 594 -30.09 9.50 -7.67
C LEU A 594 -28.72 9.61 -8.37
N MET A 595 -28.68 10.34 -9.49
CA MET A 595 -27.46 10.72 -10.22
C MET A 595 -26.70 11.89 -9.56
N SER A 596 -27.41 12.86 -8.97
CA SER A 596 -26.83 14.09 -8.41
C SER A 596 -26.64 14.07 -6.89
N THR A 597 -27.36 13.24 -6.14
CA THR A 597 -27.32 13.26 -4.67
C THR A 597 -26.23 12.35 -4.10
N ASN A 598 -25.06 12.93 -3.81
CA ASN A 598 -23.97 12.21 -3.16
C ASN A 598 -24.35 11.76 -1.73
N HIS A 599 -24.15 10.47 -1.43
CA HIS A 599 -24.38 9.85 -0.11
C HIS A 599 -23.04 9.43 0.54
N PRO A 600 -22.93 9.47 1.88
CA PRO A 600 -21.85 8.80 2.60
C PRO A 600 -22.11 7.29 2.75
N TYR A 601 -21.04 6.52 2.76
CA TYR A 601 -21.02 5.07 2.98
C TYR A 601 -19.88 4.72 3.94
N HIS A 602 -19.99 3.63 4.69
CA HIS A 602 -18.99 3.18 5.66
C HIS A 602 -18.92 1.67 5.81
N SER A 603 -17.72 1.13 6.04
CA SER A 603 -17.54 -0.16 6.71
C SER A 603 -16.95 0.11 8.10
N SER A 604 -17.71 -0.20 9.16
CA SER A 604 -17.31 0.04 10.55
C SER A 604 -17.83 -0.99 11.55
N GLY A 605 -17.96 -2.26 11.13
CA GLY A 605 -18.35 -3.38 12.00
C GLY A 605 -17.18 -4.01 12.76
N ASN A 606 -15.96 -3.91 12.22
CA ASN A 606 -14.73 -4.37 12.86
C ASN A 606 -14.08 -3.21 13.63
N GLU A 607 -13.57 -3.50 14.84
CA GLU A 607 -13.27 -2.48 15.86
C GLU A 607 -12.16 -1.51 15.40
N ASP A 608 -11.08 -2.02 14.80
CA ASP A 608 -9.98 -1.23 14.21
C ASP A 608 -10.30 -0.55 12.87
N VAL A 609 -11.43 -0.88 12.25
CA VAL A 609 -11.68 -0.60 10.83
C VAL A 609 -12.87 0.33 10.68
N CYS A 610 -12.62 1.59 10.32
CA CYS A 610 -13.64 2.54 9.90
C CYS A 610 -13.25 3.10 8.53
N VAL A 611 -13.69 2.44 7.46
CA VAL A 611 -13.42 2.86 6.07
C VAL A 611 -14.59 3.68 5.56
N GLN A 612 -14.28 4.83 4.97
CA GLN A 612 -15.21 5.74 4.29
C GLN A 612 -14.55 6.23 2.99
N PRO A 613 -15.31 6.57 1.94
CA PRO A 613 -14.75 7.04 0.69
C PRO A 613 -14.25 8.49 0.85
N ALA A 614 -13.18 8.84 0.14
CA ALA A 614 -12.59 10.19 0.20
C ALA A 614 -13.59 11.29 -0.23
N GLU A 615 -14.55 10.93 -1.09
CA GLU A 615 -15.69 11.77 -1.47
C GLU A 615 -16.99 10.97 -1.32
N GLN A 616 -18.07 11.63 -0.87
CA GLN A 616 -19.42 11.06 -0.95
C GLN A 616 -19.82 10.88 -2.42
N ALA A 617 -20.49 9.78 -2.75
CA ALA A 617 -20.79 9.40 -4.15
C ALA A 617 -22.31 9.21 -4.37
N PRO A 618 -22.84 9.53 -5.57
CA PRO A 618 -24.23 9.29 -5.90
C PRO A 618 -24.48 7.79 -6.16
N VAL A 619 -25.75 7.40 -6.25
CA VAL A 619 -26.13 6.01 -6.57
C VAL A 619 -25.82 5.68 -8.02
N LEU A 620 -25.98 6.65 -8.92
CA LEU A 620 -25.78 6.50 -10.37
C LEU A 620 -24.62 7.40 -10.84
N LYS A 621 -23.39 6.86 -10.93
CA LYS A 621 -22.22 7.65 -11.35
C LYS A 621 -22.10 7.75 -12.87
N ILE A 622 -22.08 8.99 -13.37
CA ILE A 622 -21.88 9.32 -14.78
C ILE A 622 -20.42 9.75 -15.04
N HIS A 623 -19.84 9.29 -16.15
CA HIS A 623 -18.50 9.69 -16.55
C HIS A 623 -18.52 11.15 -17.05
N PRO A 624 -17.73 12.08 -16.46
CA PRO A 624 -17.89 13.52 -16.69
C PRO A 624 -17.61 13.94 -18.15
N GLU A 625 -16.79 13.18 -18.86
CA GLU A 625 -16.41 13.44 -20.25
C GLU A 625 -17.31 12.70 -21.25
N LEU A 626 -17.67 11.44 -20.95
CA LEU A 626 -18.40 10.55 -21.88
C LEU A 626 -19.93 10.62 -21.72
N GLN A 627 -20.44 11.32 -20.69
CA GLN A 627 -21.87 11.41 -20.36
C GLN A 627 -22.56 10.03 -20.35
N ARG A 628 -21.90 9.07 -19.71
CA ARG A 628 -22.32 7.65 -19.65
C ARG A 628 -22.34 7.12 -18.23
N LEU A 629 -23.39 6.40 -17.85
CA LEU A 629 -23.44 5.63 -16.61
C LEU A 629 -22.32 4.57 -16.61
N TYR A 630 -21.48 4.56 -15.57
CA TYR A 630 -20.34 3.63 -15.46
C TYR A 630 -20.23 2.89 -14.12
N GLN A 631 -20.86 3.39 -13.06
CA GLN A 631 -20.86 2.72 -11.76
C GLN A 631 -22.18 2.97 -11.03
N ILE A 632 -22.80 1.87 -10.57
CA ILE A 632 -23.84 1.86 -9.55
C ILE A 632 -23.14 1.84 -8.17
N ARG A 633 -23.67 2.59 -7.20
CA ARG A 633 -23.38 2.41 -5.78
C ARG A 633 -24.69 2.28 -5.03
N TRP A 634 -25.14 1.04 -4.86
CA TRP A 634 -26.36 0.74 -4.12
C TRP A 634 -26.09 -0.39 -3.14
N ASN A 635 -25.96 -0.05 -1.87
CA ASN A 635 -25.97 -0.99 -0.77
C ASN A 635 -26.68 -0.28 0.39
N ASN A 636 -27.58 -0.96 1.08
CA ASN A 636 -28.35 -0.38 2.19
C ASN A 636 -27.74 -0.73 3.56
N TYR A 637 -26.85 -1.72 3.61
CA TYR A 637 -26.21 -2.19 4.85
C TYR A 637 -25.00 -1.33 5.24
N ASP A 638 -24.35 -0.68 4.26
CA ASP A 638 -23.15 0.17 4.44
C ASP A 638 -23.43 1.68 4.28
N ARG A 639 -24.68 2.09 4.09
CA ARG A 639 -25.06 3.48 3.78
C ARG A 639 -25.20 4.32 5.05
N ALA A 640 -24.32 5.31 5.22
CA ALA A 640 -24.26 6.15 6.41
C ALA A 640 -25.34 7.24 6.45
N ALA A 641 -25.60 7.78 7.64
CA ALA A 641 -26.51 8.90 7.84
C ALA A 641 -25.95 10.21 7.24
N LYS A 642 -26.53 10.64 6.11
CA LYS A 642 -26.24 11.95 5.50
C LYS A 642 -26.73 13.10 6.40
N LYS A 643 -25.93 14.16 6.51
CA LYS A 643 -26.20 15.36 7.34
C LYS A 643 -26.45 16.64 6.54
N ASN A 644 -25.84 16.77 5.37
CA ASN A 644 -25.93 17.94 4.49
C ASN A 644 -27.16 17.84 3.56
N TRP A 645 -28.36 17.93 4.15
CA TRP A 645 -29.64 18.02 3.44
C TRP A 645 -30.77 18.52 4.36
N ASN A 646 -31.73 19.26 3.79
CA ASN A 646 -32.95 19.69 4.45
C ASN A 646 -34.08 18.63 4.34
N TRP A 647 -35.26 18.92 4.92
CA TRP A 647 -36.36 17.95 4.99
C TRP A 647 -36.97 17.64 3.61
N GLU A 648 -37.02 18.60 2.68
CA GLU A 648 -37.53 18.36 1.32
C GLU A 648 -36.56 17.51 0.51
N GLU A 649 -35.26 17.78 0.63
CA GLU A 649 -34.20 17.00 -0.03
C GLU A 649 -34.20 15.54 0.47
N GLN A 650 -34.45 15.34 1.77
CA GLN A 650 -34.68 14.02 2.35
C GLN A 650 -35.91 13.34 1.74
N VAL A 651 -37.08 14.00 1.73
CA VAL A 651 -38.33 13.43 1.18
C VAL A 651 -38.18 13.08 -0.30
N LYS A 652 -37.60 13.97 -1.11
CA LYS A 652 -37.32 13.74 -2.54
C LYS A 652 -36.40 12.52 -2.71
N TRP A 653 -35.27 12.48 -2.01
CA TRP A 653 -34.30 11.37 -2.16
C TRP A 653 -34.84 10.03 -1.69
N TYR A 654 -35.55 9.97 -0.55
CA TYR A 654 -36.18 8.74 -0.08
C TYR A 654 -37.36 8.28 -0.95
N THR A 655 -37.98 9.17 -1.73
CA THR A 655 -38.97 8.79 -2.76
C THR A 655 -38.27 8.12 -3.94
N ALA A 656 -37.24 8.75 -4.51
CA ALA A 656 -36.45 8.21 -5.60
C ALA A 656 -35.77 6.87 -5.25
N ALA A 657 -35.19 6.77 -4.05
CA ALA A 657 -34.57 5.55 -3.54
C ALA A 657 -35.58 4.40 -3.34
N ARG A 658 -36.86 4.69 -3.06
CA ARG A 658 -37.92 3.68 -3.02
C ARG A 658 -38.39 3.24 -4.42
N HIS A 659 -38.38 4.14 -5.40
CA HIS A 659 -38.67 3.80 -6.79
C HIS A 659 -37.58 2.87 -7.34
N TRP A 660 -36.31 3.18 -7.06
CA TRP A 660 -35.18 2.30 -7.37
C TRP A 660 -35.27 0.93 -6.68
N ASP A 661 -35.54 0.89 -5.36
CA ASP A 661 -35.68 -0.38 -4.61
C ASP A 661 -36.87 -1.24 -5.09
N GLU A 662 -37.93 -0.62 -5.64
CA GLU A 662 -39.02 -1.34 -6.28
C GLU A 662 -38.60 -1.95 -7.62
N ILE A 663 -37.98 -1.16 -8.52
CA ILE A 663 -37.51 -1.63 -9.84
C ILE A 663 -36.57 -2.83 -9.70
N ILE A 664 -35.57 -2.77 -8.81
CA ILE A 664 -34.60 -3.87 -8.64
C ILE A 664 -35.19 -5.16 -8.03
N ARG A 665 -36.42 -5.10 -7.48
CA ARG A 665 -37.18 -6.25 -6.94
C ARG A 665 -38.25 -6.79 -7.90
N ARG A 666 -38.40 -6.22 -9.10
CA ARG A 666 -39.37 -6.73 -10.09
C ARG A 666 -38.97 -8.13 -10.55
N LYS A 667 -39.97 -8.99 -10.78
CA LYS A 667 -39.74 -10.42 -11.12
C LYS A 667 -39.05 -10.64 -12.48
N ASP A 668 -39.09 -9.65 -13.36
CA ASP A 668 -38.34 -9.63 -14.61
C ASP A 668 -36.97 -8.95 -14.49
N MET A 669 -36.58 -8.50 -13.29
CA MET A 669 -35.28 -7.90 -12.96
C MET A 669 -34.42 -8.83 -12.08
N GLU A 670 -35.03 -9.57 -11.15
CA GLU A 670 -34.35 -10.53 -10.29
C GLU A 670 -33.93 -11.81 -11.03
N ILE A 671 -32.63 -12.03 -11.20
CA ILE A 671 -32.04 -13.25 -11.75
C ILE A 671 -31.64 -14.16 -10.58
N TRP A 672 -32.48 -15.14 -10.27
CA TRP A 672 -32.23 -16.14 -9.22
C TRP A 672 -31.57 -17.40 -9.79
N THR A 673 -30.50 -17.87 -9.15
CA THR A 673 -29.73 -19.05 -9.59
C THR A 673 -29.07 -19.80 -8.44
N GLN A 674 -29.16 -21.13 -8.42
CA GLN A 674 -28.46 -21.95 -7.42
C GLN A 674 -27.05 -22.26 -7.94
N LEU A 675 -26.02 -22.00 -7.13
CA LEU A 675 -24.67 -22.44 -7.45
C LEU A 675 -24.51 -23.93 -7.10
N GLU A 676 -23.82 -24.66 -7.97
CA GLU A 676 -23.40 -26.05 -7.73
C GLU A 676 -21.88 -26.10 -7.43
N PRO A 677 -21.39 -27.05 -6.61
CA PRO A 677 -19.97 -27.20 -6.36
C PRO A 677 -19.16 -27.40 -7.66
N GLY A 678 -18.14 -26.56 -7.87
CA GLY A 678 -17.35 -26.55 -9.11
C GLY A 678 -17.83 -25.55 -10.16
N THR A 679 -18.84 -24.74 -9.84
CA THR A 679 -19.26 -23.58 -10.63
C THR A 679 -18.88 -22.29 -9.91
N ALA A 680 -18.06 -21.47 -10.56
CA ALA A 680 -17.79 -20.10 -10.13
C ALA A 680 -18.68 -19.10 -10.88
N LEU A 681 -19.17 -18.09 -10.18
CA LEU A 681 -19.89 -16.94 -10.72
C LEU A 681 -19.02 -15.69 -10.52
N ILE A 682 -18.70 -14.98 -11.60
CA ILE A 682 -18.03 -13.68 -11.57
C ILE A 682 -18.92 -12.60 -12.16
N PHE A 683 -18.86 -11.38 -11.60
CA PHE A 683 -19.67 -10.26 -12.08
C PHE A 683 -18.97 -8.91 -11.94
N ASP A 684 -19.38 -7.98 -12.81
CA ASP A 684 -19.07 -6.57 -12.80
C ASP A 684 -19.84 -5.90 -11.65
N ASN A 685 -19.18 -5.76 -10.50
CA ASN A 685 -19.72 -5.15 -9.28
C ASN A 685 -19.99 -3.63 -9.42
N TRP A 686 -19.57 -2.99 -10.52
CA TRP A 686 -19.98 -1.61 -10.83
C TRP A 686 -21.31 -1.57 -11.62
N ARG A 687 -21.82 -2.70 -12.12
CA ARG A 687 -23.07 -2.81 -12.88
C ARG A 687 -24.11 -3.71 -12.22
N MET A 688 -23.71 -4.92 -11.87
CA MET A 688 -24.59 -5.95 -11.31
C MET A 688 -24.71 -5.74 -9.81
N LEU A 689 -25.93 -5.54 -9.35
CA LEU A 689 -26.25 -5.76 -7.95
C LEU A 689 -26.35 -7.28 -7.75
N HIS A 690 -25.99 -7.77 -6.57
CA HIS A 690 -26.06 -9.17 -6.21
C HIS A 690 -26.65 -9.37 -4.81
N GLY A 691 -26.95 -10.61 -4.45
CA GLY A 691 -27.52 -10.95 -3.15
C GLY A 691 -27.67 -12.45 -2.97
N ARG A 692 -28.41 -12.88 -1.95
CA ARG A 692 -28.73 -14.29 -1.73
C ARG A 692 -30.05 -14.50 -0.99
N SER A 693 -30.65 -15.68 -1.19
CA SER A 693 -31.66 -16.18 -0.27
C SER A 693 -31.04 -16.65 1.05
N GLU A 694 -31.87 -16.76 2.07
CA GLU A 694 -31.51 -17.43 3.32
C GLU A 694 -31.11 -18.89 3.08
N PHE A 695 -30.34 -19.47 4.00
CA PHE A 695 -29.90 -20.87 3.87
C PHE A 695 -29.68 -21.57 5.21
N THR A 696 -29.66 -22.89 5.17
CA THR A 696 -29.36 -23.77 6.31
C THR A 696 -28.15 -24.66 6.02
N GLY A 697 -27.60 -25.29 7.06
CA GLY A 697 -26.47 -26.21 6.94
C GLY A 697 -25.12 -25.51 6.81
N LYS A 698 -24.11 -26.27 6.35
CA LYS A 698 -22.74 -25.79 6.16
C LYS A 698 -22.48 -25.50 4.69
N ARG A 699 -22.42 -24.22 4.34
CA ARG A 699 -22.09 -23.68 3.01
C ARG A 699 -20.70 -23.06 3.05
N ARG A 700 -19.74 -23.59 2.28
CA ARG A 700 -18.36 -23.08 2.15
C ARG A 700 -18.19 -22.42 0.79
N MET A 701 -17.81 -21.14 0.81
CA MET A 701 -17.60 -20.30 -0.37
C MET A 701 -16.15 -19.84 -0.42
N CYS A 702 -15.59 -19.69 -1.61
CA CYS A 702 -14.31 -19.02 -1.80
C CYS A 702 -14.35 -18.06 -3.00
N GLY A 703 -13.38 -17.14 -3.06
CA GLY A 703 -13.37 -16.09 -4.08
C GLY A 703 -12.53 -14.88 -3.71
N GLY A 704 -12.76 -13.78 -4.41
CA GLY A 704 -11.96 -12.57 -4.28
C GLY A 704 -12.42 -11.45 -5.22
N TYR A 705 -11.66 -10.35 -5.17
CA TYR A 705 -11.95 -9.10 -5.87
C TYR A 705 -10.85 -8.73 -6.87
N ILE A 706 -11.20 -8.10 -7.99
CA ILE A 706 -10.26 -7.53 -8.96
C ILE A 706 -10.54 -6.02 -9.15
N ASN A 707 -9.48 -5.23 -9.30
CA ASN A 707 -9.56 -3.79 -9.55
C ASN A 707 -10.11 -3.47 -10.95
N ASN A 708 -10.59 -2.24 -11.14
CA ASN A 708 -10.99 -1.76 -12.45
C ASN A 708 -9.84 -1.79 -13.47
N ASP A 709 -8.76 -1.11 -13.13
CA ASP A 709 -7.73 -0.75 -14.12
C ASP A 709 -6.95 -1.98 -14.60
N ASP A 710 -6.71 -2.95 -13.71
CA ASP A 710 -6.05 -4.21 -14.04
C ASP A 710 -6.92 -5.11 -14.94
N PHE A 711 -8.22 -5.24 -14.64
CA PHE A 711 -9.18 -5.97 -15.48
C PHE A 711 -9.31 -5.33 -16.86
N ILE A 712 -9.54 -4.02 -16.91
CA ILE A 712 -9.70 -3.26 -18.15
C ILE A 712 -8.39 -3.27 -18.96
N SER A 713 -7.21 -3.20 -18.33
CA SER A 713 -5.92 -3.36 -18.97
C SER A 713 -5.74 -4.74 -19.61
N ARG A 714 -5.97 -5.82 -18.84
CA ARG A 714 -5.88 -7.21 -19.35
C ARG A 714 -6.84 -7.44 -20.51
N TYR A 715 -8.10 -7.00 -20.38
CA TYR A 715 -9.12 -7.16 -21.41
C TYR A 715 -8.78 -6.36 -22.69
N ARG A 716 -8.40 -5.08 -22.57
CA ARG A 716 -7.97 -4.27 -23.73
C ARG A 716 -6.80 -4.91 -24.47
N LEU A 717 -5.78 -5.39 -23.75
CA LEU A 717 -4.61 -6.04 -24.34
C LEU A 717 -4.96 -7.36 -25.06
N LEU A 718 -5.89 -8.15 -24.51
CA LEU A 718 -6.36 -9.39 -25.12
C LEU A 718 -7.28 -9.16 -26.33
N LYS A 719 -8.13 -8.12 -26.30
CA LYS A 719 -9.11 -7.84 -27.36
C LYS A 719 -8.52 -7.11 -28.55
N PHE A 720 -7.65 -6.12 -28.31
CA PHE A 720 -7.12 -5.23 -29.37
C PHE A 720 -5.65 -5.47 -29.69
N GLY A 721 -4.92 -6.22 -28.84
CA GLY A 721 -3.48 -6.39 -28.97
C GLY A 721 -2.69 -5.14 -28.53
N ARG A 722 -1.43 -5.35 -28.13
CA ARG A 722 -0.56 -4.30 -27.57
C ARG A 722 -0.46 -3.06 -28.46
N GLU A 723 -0.26 -3.24 -29.77
CA GLU A 723 0.05 -2.12 -30.66
C GLU A 723 -1.17 -1.25 -31.01
N GLU A 724 -2.42 -1.74 -30.87
CA GLU A 724 -3.61 -0.89 -30.96
C GLU A 724 -3.85 -0.15 -29.64
N VAL A 725 -3.66 -0.80 -28.48
CA VAL A 725 -3.73 -0.16 -27.16
C VAL A 725 -2.70 0.98 -27.04
N LEU A 726 -1.44 0.73 -27.44
CA LEU A 726 -0.39 1.76 -27.44
C LEU A 726 -0.68 2.93 -28.38
N ARG A 727 -1.33 2.68 -29.54
CA ARG A 727 -1.68 3.73 -30.52
C ARG A 727 -2.83 4.64 -30.07
N ASN A 728 -3.57 4.27 -29.03
CA ASN A 728 -4.74 5.03 -28.56
C ASN A 728 -4.58 5.53 -27.11
N ILE A 729 -3.37 5.59 -26.53
CA ILE A 729 -3.17 6.10 -25.16
C ILE A 729 -3.66 7.56 -25.06
N GLY A 730 -4.71 7.80 -24.27
CA GLY A 730 -5.33 9.12 -24.11
C GLY A 730 -6.35 9.52 -25.18
N ASN A 731 -6.61 8.68 -26.18
CA ASN A 731 -7.69 8.89 -27.15
C ASN A 731 -9.06 8.65 -26.49
N ASP A 732 -9.85 9.70 -26.26
CA ASP A 732 -11.18 9.64 -25.64
C ASP A 732 -12.32 9.22 -26.60
N GLN A 733 -12.01 9.01 -27.89
CA GLN A 733 -13.04 8.92 -28.92
C GLN A 733 -14.02 7.76 -28.69
N TRP A 734 -15.31 8.11 -28.66
CA TRP A 734 -16.42 7.16 -28.57
C TRP A 734 -16.57 6.35 -29.86
N SER A 735 -15.88 5.21 -29.91
CA SER A 735 -16.00 4.16 -30.93
C SER A 735 -15.77 2.79 -30.30
N LEU A 736 -16.51 1.76 -30.71
CA LEU A 736 -16.35 0.38 -30.21
C LEU A 736 -14.96 -0.21 -30.51
N ASP A 737 -14.29 0.30 -31.55
CA ASP A 737 -12.94 -0.08 -31.98
C ASP A 737 -11.84 0.63 -31.18
N ASN A 738 -12.15 1.69 -30.42
CA ASN A 738 -11.18 2.37 -29.56
C ASN A 738 -10.99 1.57 -28.26
N PRO A 739 -9.77 1.11 -27.91
CA PRO A 739 -9.52 0.42 -26.64
C PRO A 739 -9.98 1.22 -25.40
N ASN A 740 -9.98 2.56 -25.43
CA ASN A 740 -10.41 3.38 -24.31
C ASN A 740 -11.93 3.50 -24.12
N TYR A 741 -12.76 3.02 -25.06
CA TYR A 741 -14.22 2.97 -24.90
C TYR A 741 -14.66 2.15 -23.68
N TYR A 742 -13.80 1.22 -23.26
CA TYR A 742 -14.03 0.23 -22.22
C TYR A 742 -13.57 0.79 -20.87
N ILE A 743 -14.52 1.19 -20.02
CA ILE A 743 -14.32 1.76 -18.68
C ILE A 743 -15.31 1.18 -17.66
#